data_AF-A0A815DXX1-F1
#
_entry.id   AF-A0A815DXX1-F1
#
_cell.length_a   1.000
_cell.length_b   1.000
_cell.length_c   1.000
_cell.angle_alpha   90.00
_cell.angle_beta   90.00
_cell.angle_gamma   90.00
#
_symmetry.space_group_name_H-M   'P 1'
#
loop_
_entity.id
_entity.type
_entity.pdbx_description
1 polymer ?
#
loop_
_entity_poly.entity_id
_entity_poly.type
_entity_poly.pdbx_seq_one_letter_code
_entity_poly.pdbx_strand_id
1 'polypeptide(L)'
;MIQITKHCKNWQYLLFILHIYLFFFVQIHGQRLEIKRNIDDINSDQFQSLYVPLKKVYIETTIHSFAADVTIIQVFRNDENKPIEAIYCFPIEEQAAIYSFVARINDREIIAQLKEKKVAQKEYAQALRENHGAYLLEQDEKSQDNFIINVGALPPSTECTITISYVTELDLIDGFIIRFVIPTTIAPRYDSKQGGISSPASTNSKYVQKSPYTIKFYCLIKKIVGETGQLIRKVSSSSHPIKIDFDQQDAYVVTFDQENTQLDRDILINIELAEKQVNTILTIESNAVMATFIPSEEDCRQARNNEETNEFIFIVDCSGSMTSDHKIGLTREAVMLFLKSLPDNSQFNIIRFGSDFTALFSEITVVYNQANIRQAQQMVSHMQANLGGTELLAPLQWLKKHPPVKGRSRQIFLLTDGEISDVSAVLDLCRSMASSTRIFSFGLGMSPSRALVKGLARATNGRFVFIPPNSRVDVYVKEQLHRALQPSITNVQVIWNFGEIDVHTAPTQLPPVYANDRLIIYGLMDNISTLPSDVNLSVELYTKEDHHRLGEARIERISSIDNKGSIARLAAKALILELQHAKKAPTGSLQSRFQDEIDLKENTTEMEETTKKRIIELSLNYSILTPYTAFVGIEKRINQSNIDMVLREVPIQVSADDQHLILSYTSFPFATNRNNITDDYEISPEALGVGINGKVLKCKHRRTGQKCALKIIKDSIKARQEVILHKKACESCQYIVQVLDVYENKFRSQRCILIVMECMEGGELFNRIQQRNDNPYTERDAARYILMIVQAVNHLHKMDIAHRDLKPENLLLTNQSNDAILKLGDFGFAKEGHNEPLPLTSPLFTPYYVAPEILYHNRYDKACDIWSMGVIMYILLCGYPPFFSEGGHTISSRMKNKIKTGDYQFPDAEWRNISSEAKSTIQRMLTVDPVQRITIDGILTSSWLTELTSDRAINMNALQDVETRQQLEAAVASATDDQRRIDDDLDIEISGPEASRIAKRAAKRKQQMAVDNEEHQ
;
A
#
# COMPACT_ATOMS: atom_id res chain seq x y z
N MET A 1 6.51 -38.92 20.15
CA MET A 1 7.24 -39.57 21.27
C MET A 1 6.29 -40.10 22.35
N ILE A 2 5.48 -39.26 23.00
CA ILE A 2 4.60 -39.67 24.11
C ILE A 2 3.45 -40.64 23.68
N GLN A 3 3.04 -40.62 22.42
CA GLN A 3 2.03 -41.56 21.88
C GLN A 3 2.58 -42.94 21.45
N ILE A 4 3.89 -43.06 21.19
CA ILE A 4 4.50 -44.32 20.71
C ILE A 4 4.77 -45.27 21.88
N THR A 5 4.93 -44.74 23.10
CA THR A 5 5.18 -45.50 24.33
C THR A 5 4.00 -46.32 24.84
N LYS A 6 2.77 -46.11 24.33
CA LYS A 6 1.57 -46.83 24.84
C LYS A 6 1.27 -48.17 24.15
N HIS A 7 1.89 -48.49 23.01
CA HIS A 7 1.52 -49.70 22.23
C HIS A 7 2.66 -50.67 21.88
N CYS A 8 3.92 -50.42 22.24
CA CYS A 8 5.00 -51.39 21.99
C CYS A 8 5.31 -52.23 23.24
N LYS A 9 4.84 -53.48 23.28
CA LYS A 9 5.20 -54.48 24.32
C LYS A 9 6.58 -55.13 24.12
N ASN A 10 7.31 -54.78 23.05
CA ASN A 10 8.56 -55.44 22.69
C ASN A 10 9.73 -54.44 22.68
N TRP A 11 10.53 -54.46 23.75
CA TRP A 11 11.63 -53.52 23.98
C TRP A 11 12.72 -53.57 22.90
N GLN A 12 12.93 -54.72 22.25
CA GLN A 12 13.88 -54.86 21.14
C GLN A 12 13.44 -54.08 19.89
N TYR A 13 12.13 -53.97 19.63
CA TYR A 13 11.61 -53.20 18.49
C TYR A 13 11.74 -51.69 18.71
N LEU A 14 11.56 -51.23 19.95
CA LEU A 14 11.74 -49.82 20.30
C LEU A 14 13.20 -49.38 20.16
N LEU A 15 14.14 -50.25 20.57
CA LEU A 15 15.59 -50.04 20.40
C LEU A 15 16.03 -50.03 18.93
N PHE A 16 15.41 -50.87 18.09
CA PHE A 16 15.68 -50.91 16.65
C PHE A 16 15.16 -49.64 15.94
N ILE A 17 13.95 -49.18 16.28
CA ILE A 17 13.41 -47.92 15.76
C ILE A 17 14.23 -46.72 16.24
N LEU A 18 14.69 -46.72 17.51
CA LEU A 18 15.59 -45.69 18.02
C LEU A 18 16.94 -45.71 17.32
N HIS A 19 17.51 -46.87 17.02
CA HIS A 19 18.76 -46.97 16.26
C HIS A 19 18.61 -46.45 14.83
N ILE A 20 17.51 -46.77 14.14
CA ILE A 20 17.22 -46.24 12.80
C ILE A 20 17.03 -44.72 12.87
N TYR A 21 16.28 -44.20 13.84
CA TYR A 21 16.10 -42.76 14.02
C TYR A 21 17.41 -42.05 14.36
N LEU A 22 18.24 -42.61 15.24
CA LEU A 22 19.54 -42.01 15.60
C LEU A 22 20.52 -42.05 14.42
N PHE A 23 20.51 -43.12 13.63
CA PHE A 23 21.34 -43.27 12.44
C PHE A 23 20.95 -42.26 11.35
N PHE A 24 19.66 -42.11 11.06
CA PHE A 24 19.17 -41.07 10.13
C PHE A 24 19.36 -39.64 10.68
N PHE A 25 19.22 -39.43 11.98
CA PHE A 25 19.40 -38.10 12.59
C PHE A 25 20.88 -37.67 12.59
N VAL A 26 21.81 -38.58 12.89
CA VAL A 26 23.26 -38.31 12.88
C VAL A 26 23.80 -38.17 11.45
N GLN A 27 23.27 -38.91 10.47
CA GLN A 27 23.73 -38.81 9.08
C GLN A 27 23.18 -37.56 8.36
N ILE A 28 21.98 -37.08 8.73
CA ILE A 28 21.38 -35.84 8.20
C ILE A 28 21.89 -34.58 8.92
N HIS A 29 22.21 -34.64 10.23
CA HIS A 29 22.76 -33.48 10.96
C HIS A 29 24.29 -33.42 10.97
N GLY A 30 24.98 -34.56 10.83
CA GLY A 30 26.45 -34.62 10.79
C GLY A 30 27.05 -33.90 9.58
N GLN A 31 26.41 -33.99 8.42
CA GLN A 31 26.82 -33.22 7.22
C GLN A 31 26.39 -31.74 7.25
N ARG A 32 25.56 -31.31 8.22
CA ARG A 32 25.15 -29.90 8.39
C ARG A 32 26.04 -29.11 9.36
N LEU A 33 26.87 -29.77 10.18
CA LEU A 33 27.68 -29.12 11.21
C LEU A 33 29.12 -28.80 10.77
N GLU A 34 29.68 -29.48 9.77
CA GLU A 34 31.02 -29.15 9.24
C GLU A 34 31.05 -27.88 8.36
N ILE A 35 29.88 -27.38 7.93
CA ILE A 35 29.77 -26.12 7.17
C ILE A 35 29.65 -24.90 8.11
N LYS A 36 29.44 -25.11 9.41
CA LYS A 36 29.13 -24.04 10.38
C LYS A 36 30.36 -23.33 10.97
N ARG A 37 31.58 -23.63 10.51
CA ARG A 37 32.83 -23.10 11.10
C ARG A 37 33.68 -22.18 10.21
N ASN A 38 33.24 -21.84 9.00
CA ASN A 38 34.07 -21.07 8.04
C ASN A 38 33.39 -19.81 7.46
N ILE A 39 32.47 -19.16 8.19
CA ILE A 39 31.78 -17.96 7.67
C ILE A 39 31.74 -16.86 8.74
N ASP A 40 32.92 -16.36 9.14
CA ASP A 40 33.04 -15.08 9.86
C ASP A 40 34.12 -14.14 9.26
N ASP A 41 34.76 -14.49 8.13
CA ASP A 41 35.90 -13.72 7.57
C ASP A 41 35.81 -13.49 6.05
N ILE A 42 34.75 -12.88 5.52
CA ILE A 42 34.75 -12.44 4.11
C ILE A 42 34.30 -10.99 3.97
N ASN A 43 35.31 -10.14 3.80
CA ASN A 43 35.24 -8.77 3.29
C ASN A 43 34.52 -8.71 1.92
N SER A 44 33.95 -7.54 1.66
CA SER A 44 33.00 -7.20 0.60
C SER A 44 33.50 -7.19 -0.86
N ASP A 45 34.51 -7.97 -1.25
CA ASP A 45 35.09 -7.91 -2.62
C ASP A 45 35.33 -9.26 -3.32
N GLN A 46 34.71 -10.36 -2.89
CA GLN A 46 34.77 -11.64 -3.63
C GLN A 46 33.38 -12.28 -3.80
N PHE A 47 32.60 -11.77 -4.76
CA PHE A 47 31.53 -12.56 -5.36
C PHE A 47 32.15 -13.70 -6.19
N GLN A 48 32.37 -14.87 -5.59
CA GLN A 48 32.34 -16.11 -6.36
C GLN A 48 30.99 -16.15 -7.11
N SER A 49 31.03 -16.29 -8.43
CA SER A 49 29.86 -16.28 -9.31
C SER A 49 28.81 -17.30 -8.84
N LEU A 50 27.72 -16.83 -8.22
CA LEU A 50 26.56 -17.69 -7.95
C LEU A 50 25.96 -18.14 -9.29
N TYR A 51 25.96 -19.44 -9.55
CA TYR A 51 25.31 -20.04 -10.71
C TYR A 51 23.80 -19.96 -10.56
N VAL A 52 23.18 -18.99 -11.23
CA VAL A 52 21.72 -18.86 -11.29
C VAL A 52 21.20 -19.60 -12.52
N PRO A 53 20.38 -20.65 -12.35
CA PRO A 53 19.94 -21.48 -13.47
C PRO A 53 18.87 -20.78 -14.33
N LEU A 54 18.02 -19.93 -13.76
CA LEU A 54 17.04 -19.16 -14.54
C LEU A 54 17.72 -17.97 -15.25
N LYS A 55 17.57 -17.87 -16.58
CA LYS A 55 18.26 -16.88 -17.41
C LYS A 55 17.36 -15.85 -18.06
N LYS A 56 16.11 -16.21 -18.39
CA LYS A 56 15.16 -15.32 -19.08
C LYS A 56 13.73 -15.65 -18.67
N VAL A 57 12.88 -14.62 -18.61
CA VAL A 57 11.45 -14.76 -18.41
C VAL A 57 10.72 -14.00 -19.53
N TYR A 58 9.76 -14.64 -20.16
CA TYR A 58 8.84 -14.03 -21.10
C TYR A 58 7.43 -14.23 -20.59
N ILE A 59 6.62 -13.19 -20.75
CA ILE A 59 5.20 -13.24 -20.40
C ILE A 59 4.42 -12.87 -21.65
N GLU A 60 3.55 -13.78 -22.05
CA GLU A 60 2.57 -13.59 -23.10
C GLU A 60 1.19 -13.61 -22.47
N THR A 61 0.34 -12.64 -22.79
CA THR A 61 -0.99 -12.54 -22.19
C THR A 61 -2.02 -12.18 -23.24
N THR A 62 -3.19 -12.79 -23.18
CA THR A 62 -4.39 -12.35 -23.91
C THR A 62 -5.46 -11.95 -22.92
N ILE A 63 -5.86 -10.68 -22.94
CA ILE A 63 -6.97 -10.14 -22.14
C ILE A 63 -8.23 -10.14 -22.99
N HIS A 64 -9.30 -10.72 -22.44
CA HIS A 64 -10.63 -10.70 -23.00
C HIS A 64 -11.65 -10.43 -21.89
N SER A 65 -12.34 -9.28 -21.95
CA SER A 65 -13.26 -8.85 -20.89
C SER A 65 -12.54 -8.79 -19.52
N PHE A 66 -13.10 -9.42 -18.48
CA PHE A 66 -12.53 -9.52 -17.14
C PHE A 66 -11.67 -10.78 -16.92
N ALA A 67 -11.25 -11.45 -17.99
CA ALA A 67 -10.36 -12.61 -17.91
C ALA A 67 -9.04 -12.34 -18.65
N ALA A 68 -7.94 -12.85 -18.08
CA ALA A 68 -6.64 -12.89 -18.73
C ALA A 68 -6.12 -14.32 -18.82
N ASP A 69 -5.79 -14.75 -20.03
CA ASP A 69 -5.03 -15.97 -20.29
C ASP A 69 -3.54 -15.60 -20.36
N VAL A 70 -2.75 -16.12 -19.42
CA VAL A 70 -1.35 -15.76 -19.23
C VAL A 70 -0.48 -17.00 -19.44
N THR A 71 0.55 -16.84 -20.25
CA THR A 71 1.60 -17.83 -20.47
C THR A 71 2.94 -17.25 -20.03
N ILE A 72 3.57 -17.90 -19.05
CA ILE A 72 4.91 -17.58 -18.56
C ILE A 72 5.89 -18.59 -19.16
N ILE A 73 6.92 -18.08 -19.84
CA ILE A 73 7.98 -18.88 -20.45
C ILE A 73 9.29 -18.56 -19.74
N GLN A 74 9.94 -19.57 -19.18
CA GLN A 74 11.16 -19.45 -18.38
C GLN A 74 12.27 -20.28 -18.99
N VAL A 75 13.44 -19.67 -19.19
CA VAL A 75 14.60 -20.37 -19.76
C VAL A 75 15.59 -20.70 -18.65
N PHE A 76 15.68 -21.99 -18.31
CA PHE A 76 16.67 -22.53 -17.40
C PHE A 76 17.90 -23.02 -18.17
N ARG A 77 19.09 -22.76 -17.64
CA ARG A 77 20.37 -23.20 -18.22
C ARG A 77 21.28 -23.74 -17.14
N ASN A 78 21.83 -24.92 -17.38
CA ASN A 78 22.88 -25.47 -16.54
C ASN A 78 24.25 -25.06 -17.08
N ASP A 79 24.92 -24.11 -16.43
CA ASP A 79 26.29 -23.69 -16.79
C ASP A 79 27.37 -24.50 -16.06
N GLU A 80 26.98 -25.51 -15.28
CA GLU A 80 27.91 -26.37 -14.54
C GLU A 80 28.28 -27.62 -15.33
N ASN A 81 29.33 -28.31 -14.86
CA ASN A 81 29.82 -29.56 -15.42
C ASN A 81 29.13 -30.81 -14.85
N LYS A 82 28.20 -30.64 -13.90
CA LYS A 82 27.37 -31.70 -13.32
C LYS A 82 25.89 -31.44 -13.62
N PRO A 83 25.04 -32.48 -13.72
CA PRO A 83 23.60 -32.29 -13.78
C PRO A 83 23.09 -31.57 -12.54
N ILE A 84 22.06 -30.74 -12.72
CA ILE A 84 21.43 -30.01 -11.63
C ILE A 84 19.95 -30.34 -11.49
N GLU A 85 19.44 -30.19 -10.27
CA GLU A 85 18.01 -30.03 -10.01
C GLU A 85 17.78 -28.55 -9.67
N ALA A 86 17.04 -27.84 -10.52
CA ALA A 86 16.72 -26.44 -10.28
C ALA A 86 15.35 -26.32 -9.61
N ILE A 87 15.29 -25.65 -8.45
CA ILE A 87 14.05 -25.32 -7.75
C ILE A 87 13.76 -23.83 -7.93
N TYR A 88 12.55 -23.51 -8.37
CA TYR A 88 12.07 -22.14 -8.46
C TYR A 88 10.71 -22.00 -7.79
N CYS A 89 10.57 -20.98 -6.95
CA CYS A 89 9.29 -20.59 -6.36
C CYS A 89 8.81 -19.32 -7.02
N PHE A 90 7.54 -19.26 -7.38
CA PHE A 90 6.92 -18.08 -7.97
C PHE A 90 5.50 -17.88 -7.42
N PRO A 91 5.05 -16.63 -7.26
CA PRO A 91 3.72 -16.33 -6.75
C PRO A 91 2.72 -16.33 -7.91
N ILE A 92 1.55 -16.93 -7.70
CA ILE A 92 0.37 -16.77 -8.56
C ILE A 92 -0.84 -16.53 -7.66
N GLU A 93 -1.80 -15.74 -8.14
CA GLU A 93 -3.02 -15.48 -7.39
C GLU A 93 -3.86 -16.74 -7.16
N GLU A 94 -4.42 -16.90 -5.97
CA GLU A 94 -5.21 -18.08 -5.57
C GLU A 94 -6.39 -18.34 -6.52
N GLN A 95 -7.04 -17.29 -7.03
CA GLN A 95 -8.15 -17.33 -7.99
C GLN A 95 -7.73 -17.72 -9.41
N ALA A 96 -6.44 -17.72 -9.71
CA ALA A 96 -5.95 -18.18 -11.00
C ALA A 96 -6.04 -19.71 -11.11
N ALA A 97 -6.41 -20.17 -12.31
CA ALA A 97 -6.43 -21.58 -12.67
C ALA A 97 -5.21 -21.90 -13.55
N ILE A 98 -4.16 -22.47 -12.94
CA ILE A 98 -3.01 -23.00 -13.69
C ILE A 98 -3.44 -24.28 -14.38
N TYR A 99 -3.28 -24.34 -15.70
CA TYR A 99 -3.87 -25.39 -16.51
C TYR A 99 -2.92 -26.10 -17.47
N SER A 100 -1.71 -25.57 -17.66
CA SER A 100 -0.71 -26.18 -18.53
C SER A 100 0.68 -26.03 -17.95
N PHE A 101 1.48 -27.09 -18.09
CA PHE A 101 2.90 -27.12 -17.76
C PHE A 101 3.64 -27.93 -18.82
N VAL A 102 4.55 -27.29 -19.53
CA VAL A 102 5.30 -27.90 -20.64
C VAL A 102 6.78 -27.63 -20.45
N ALA A 103 7.60 -28.68 -20.55
CA ALA A 103 9.05 -28.56 -20.56
C ALA A 103 9.57 -28.87 -21.97
N ARG A 104 10.41 -27.98 -22.51
CA ARG A 104 11.09 -28.18 -23.78
C ARG A 104 12.59 -28.25 -23.53
N ILE A 105 13.22 -29.32 -24.00
CA ILE A 105 14.65 -29.54 -23.87
C ILE A 105 15.17 -30.05 -25.22
N ASN A 106 16.16 -29.35 -25.78
CA ASN A 106 16.59 -29.55 -27.17
C ASN A 106 15.36 -29.46 -28.13
N ASP A 107 15.16 -30.45 -29.00
CA ASP A 107 14.03 -30.53 -29.94
C ASP A 107 12.82 -31.31 -29.38
N ARG A 108 12.82 -31.66 -28.09
CA ARG A 108 11.76 -32.45 -27.47
C ARG A 108 10.84 -31.57 -26.63
N GLU A 109 9.55 -31.78 -26.78
CA GLU A 109 8.52 -31.17 -25.98
C GLU A 109 7.88 -32.23 -25.07
N ILE A 110 7.90 -31.97 -23.76
CA ILE A 110 7.38 -32.83 -22.72
C ILE A 110 6.15 -32.11 -22.13
N ILE A 111 4.98 -32.56 -22.55
CA ILE A 111 3.71 -32.10 -22.00
C ILE A 111 3.48 -32.82 -20.68
N ALA A 112 3.48 -32.08 -19.56
CA ALA A 112 3.27 -32.68 -18.25
C ALA A 112 1.81 -33.09 -18.06
N GLN A 113 1.61 -34.22 -17.38
CA GLN A 113 0.29 -34.73 -17.06
C GLN A 113 -0.11 -34.28 -15.66
N LEU A 114 -1.33 -33.77 -15.51
CA LEU A 114 -1.92 -33.50 -14.19
C LEU A 114 -2.34 -34.83 -13.54
N LYS A 115 -1.86 -35.08 -12.33
CA LYS A 115 -2.18 -36.30 -11.56
C LYS A 115 -2.45 -35.94 -10.10
N GLU A 116 -2.96 -36.89 -9.32
CA GLU A 116 -2.98 -36.74 -7.86
C GLU A 116 -1.56 -36.48 -7.35
N LYS A 117 -1.40 -35.49 -6.45
CA LYS A 117 -0.09 -34.96 -6.03
C LYS A 117 0.88 -36.05 -5.58
N LYS A 118 0.42 -37.01 -4.75
CA LYS A 118 1.26 -38.12 -4.27
C LYS A 118 1.71 -39.06 -5.39
N VAL A 119 0.91 -39.22 -6.44
CA VAL A 119 1.27 -40.04 -7.61
C VAL A 119 2.32 -39.31 -8.44
N ALA A 120 2.09 -38.03 -8.73
CA ALA A 120 3.04 -37.18 -9.47
C ALA A 120 4.42 -37.11 -8.78
N GLN A 121 4.45 -36.90 -7.47
CA GLN A 121 5.70 -36.87 -6.68
C GLN A 121 6.45 -38.21 -6.71
N LYS A 122 5.73 -39.34 -6.64
CA LYS A 122 6.35 -40.67 -6.75
C LYS A 122 6.94 -40.91 -8.13
N GLU A 123 6.23 -40.53 -9.19
CA GLU A 123 6.70 -40.64 -10.56
C GLU A 123 7.93 -39.76 -10.82
N TYR A 124 7.92 -38.52 -10.33
CA TYR A 124 9.07 -37.62 -10.38
C TYR A 124 10.30 -38.23 -9.68
N ALA A 125 10.15 -38.68 -8.43
CA ALA A 125 11.24 -39.29 -7.68
C ALA A 125 11.73 -40.61 -8.30
N GLN A 126 10.84 -41.39 -8.91
CA GLN A 126 11.21 -42.59 -9.65
C GLN A 126 12.02 -42.24 -10.91
N ALA A 127 11.55 -41.28 -11.70
CA ALA A 127 12.26 -40.83 -12.90
C ALA A 127 13.67 -40.33 -12.58
N LEU A 128 13.85 -39.56 -11.50
CA LEU A 128 15.19 -39.13 -11.06
C LEU A 128 16.09 -40.29 -10.65
N ARG A 129 15.56 -41.30 -9.93
CA ARG A 129 16.32 -42.52 -9.58
C ARG A 129 16.71 -43.35 -10.81
N GLU A 130 15.90 -43.29 -11.86
CA GLU A 130 16.14 -43.94 -13.15
C GLU A 130 16.99 -43.08 -14.11
N ASN A 131 17.51 -41.92 -13.64
CA ASN A 131 18.30 -40.96 -14.43
C ASN A 131 17.56 -40.39 -15.65
N HIS A 132 16.25 -40.27 -15.55
CA HIS A 132 15.42 -39.56 -16.53
C HIS A 132 15.33 -38.07 -16.17
N GLY A 133 15.11 -37.22 -17.18
CA GLY A 133 14.72 -35.84 -16.92
C GLY A 133 13.31 -35.84 -16.34
N ALA A 134 13.07 -35.04 -15.31
CA ALA A 134 11.77 -34.97 -14.65
C ALA A 134 11.43 -33.51 -14.34
N TYR A 135 10.17 -33.14 -14.56
CA TYR A 135 9.68 -31.78 -14.36
C TYR A 135 8.42 -31.85 -13.51
N LEU A 136 8.37 -31.10 -12.40
CA LEU A 136 7.25 -31.11 -11.46
C LEU A 136 6.81 -29.69 -11.18
N LEU A 137 5.50 -29.43 -11.28
CA LEU A 137 4.86 -28.20 -10.82
C LEU A 137 3.78 -28.53 -9.80
N GLU A 138 3.90 -27.96 -8.61
CA GLU A 138 2.96 -28.17 -7.50
C GLU A 138 2.74 -26.89 -6.68
N GLN A 139 1.64 -26.88 -5.91
CA GLN A 139 1.35 -25.83 -4.94
C GLN A 139 1.98 -26.17 -3.59
N ASP A 140 2.54 -25.17 -2.91
CA ASP A 140 3.11 -25.32 -1.57
C ASP A 140 2.03 -25.71 -0.55
N GLU A 141 2.38 -26.60 0.38
CA GLU A 141 1.45 -27.08 1.41
C GLU A 141 1.22 -26.07 2.52
N LYS A 142 2.19 -25.16 2.72
CA LYS A 142 2.15 -24.13 3.76
C LYS A 142 1.63 -22.80 3.22
N SER A 143 1.34 -22.71 1.92
CA SER A 143 1.08 -21.45 1.25
C SER A 143 0.15 -21.59 0.05
N GLN A 144 -1.00 -20.91 0.10
CA GLN A 144 -1.99 -20.99 -0.97
C GLN A 144 -1.60 -20.20 -2.24
N ASP A 145 -0.69 -19.24 -2.14
CA ASP A 145 -0.26 -18.36 -3.24
C ASP A 145 1.14 -18.66 -3.81
N ASN A 146 1.83 -19.70 -3.29
CA ASN A 146 3.17 -20.06 -3.76
C ASN A 146 3.15 -21.38 -4.54
N PHE A 147 3.81 -21.36 -5.69
CA PHE A 147 3.96 -22.50 -6.56
C PHE A 147 5.43 -22.84 -6.73
N ILE A 148 5.73 -24.15 -6.77
CA ILE A 148 7.08 -24.69 -6.80
C ILE A 148 7.27 -25.43 -8.12
N ILE A 149 8.32 -25.07 -8.84
CA ILE A 149 8.81 -25.76 -10.03
C ILE A 149 10.07 -26.50 -9.66
N ASN A 150 10.12 -27.79 -9.98
CA ASN A 150 11.34 -28.59 -9.92
C ASN A 150 11.72 -29.02 -11.34
N VAL A 151 12.89 -28.59 -11.80
CA VAL A 151 13.51 -28.99 -13.07
C VAL A 151 14.64 -29.96 -12.74
N GLY A 152 14.31 -31.24 -12.74
CA GLY A 152 15.18 -32.32 -12.28
C GLY A 152 16.06 -32.91 -13.38
N ALA A 153 17.31 -33.20 -13.00
CA ALA A 153 18.33 -33.80 -13.86
C ALA A 153 18.59 -33.02 -15.17
N LEU A 154 18.69 -31.68 -15.09
CA LEU A 154 19.09 -30.83 -16.22
C LEU A 154 20.58 -31.07 -16.55
N PRO A 155 20.93 -31.59 -17.74
CA PRO A 155 22.30 -31.94 -18.06
C PRO A 155 23.24 -30.72 -18.15
N PRO A 156 24.56 -30.92 -17.98
CA PRO A 156 25.56 -29.87 -18.20
C PRO A 156 25.40 -29.16 -19.54
N SER A 157 25.64 -27.85 -19.55
CA SER A 157 25.62 -27.00 -20.76
C SER A 157 24.33 -27.06 -21.58
N THR A 158 23.21 -27.45 -20.96
CA THR A 158 21.91 -27.63 -21.63
C THR A 158 20.93 -26.56 -21.15
N GLU A 159 20.09 -26.10 -22.09
CA GLU A 159 18.96 -25.21 -21.81
C GLU A 159 17.64 -25.99 -21.81
N CYS A 160 16.77 -25.65 -20.86
CA CYS A 160 15.41 -26.15 -20.77
C CYS A 160 14.46 -24.96 -20.67
N THR A 161 13.46 -24.92 -21.54
CA THR A 161 12.39 -23.93 -21.50
C THR A 161 11.18 -24.52 -20.79
N ILE A 162 10.73 -23.84 -19.75
CA ILE A 162 9.52 -24.19 -19.00
C ILE A 162 8.42 -23.20 -19.37
N THR A 163 7.28 -23.72 -19.83
CA THR A 163 6.10 -22.93 -20.18
C THR A 163 4.96 -23.28 -19.23
N ILE A 164 4.37 -22.26 -18.60
CA ILE A 164 3.27 -22.37 -17.64
C ILE A 164 2.13 -21.52 -18.17
N SER A 165 0.94 -22.09 -18.31
CA SER A 165 -0.25 -21.32 -18.70
C SER A 165 -1.30 -21.35 -17.60
N TYR A 166 -1.88 -20.19 -17.32
CA TYR A 166 -2.95 -20.02 -16.36
C TYR A 166 -3.94 -18.97 -16.83
N VAL A 167 -5.17 -19.06 -16.34
CA VAL A 167 -6.20 -18.02 -16.53
C VAL A 167 -6.50 -17.36 -15.19
N THR A 168 -6.75 -16.06 -15.20
CA THR A 168 -7.10 -15.30 -13.99
C THR A 168 -8.16 -14.23 -14.24
N GLU A 169 -8.84 -13.82 -13.18
CA GLU A 169 -9.80 -12.72 -13.16
C GLU A 169 -9.09 -11.37 -13.03
N LEU A 170 -9.64 -10.32 -13.66
CA LEU A 170 -9.09 -8.96 -13.64
C LEU A 170 -9.92 -8.06 -12.74
N ASP A 171 -9.32 -7.17 -11.95
CA ASP A 171 -10.00 -6.26 -11.00
C ASP A 171 -10.71 -5.05 -11.65
N LEU A 172 -11.75 -4.51 -11.00
CA LEU A 172 -12.46 -3.30 -11.43
C LEU A 172 -12.30 -2.23 -10.35
N ILE A 173 -11.78 -1.09 -10.79
CA ILE A 173 -11.49 0.04 -9.94
C ILE A 173 -12.37 1.20 -10.37
N ASP A 174 -13.09 1.73 -9.39
CA ASP A 174 -13.96 2.90 -9.48
C ASP A 174 -15.04 2.79 -10.57
N GLY A 175 -15.40 1.56 -10.96
CA GLY A 175 -16.43 1.26 -11.95
C GLY A 175 -15.98 1.33 -13.41
N PHE A 176 -14.78 1.84 -13.71
CA PHE A 176 -14.35 2.06 -15.11
C PHE A 176 -12.90 1.68 -15.42
N ILE A 177 -12.08 1.25 -14.46
CA ILE A 177 -10.71 0.81 -14.73
C ILE A 177 -10.59 -0.70 -14.50
N ILE A 178 -10.41 -1.48 -15.57
CA ILE A 178 -10.04 -2.89 -15.46
C ILE A 178 -8.54 -2.96 -15.18
N ARG A 179 -8.14 -3.63 -14.10
CA ARG A 179 -6.75 -3.79 -13.69
C ARG A 179 -6.29 -5.24 -13.82
N PHE A 180 -5.26 -5.43 -14.62
CA PHE A 180 -4.50 -6.67 -14.69
C PHE A 180 -3.22 -6.57 -13.87
N VAL A 181 -2.99 -7.60 -13.04
CA VAL A 181 -1.85 -7.70 -12.15
C VAL A 181 -1.11 -9.01 -12.41
N ILE A 182 0.20 -8.93 -12.61
CA ILE A 182 1.08 -10.09 -12.52
C ILE A 182 1.97 -9.91 -11.30
N PRO A 183 1.84 -10.76 -10.27
CA PRO A 183 2.73 -10.72 -9.13
C PRO A 183 4.11 -11.21 -9.58
N THR A 184 5.14 -10.38 -9.39
CA THR A 184 6.52 -10.68 -9.83
C THR A 184 7.47 -10.88 -8.67
N THR A 185 7.04 -10.55 -7.45
CA THR A 185 7.88 -10.56 -6.26
C THR A 185 7.26 -11.45 -5.18
N ILE A 186 8.07 -12.31 -4.56
CA ILE A 186 7.65 -13.09 -3.39
C ILE A 186 8.05 -12.30 -2.16
N ALA A 187 7.07 -12.00 -1.29
CA ALA A 187 7.35 -11.36 -0.02
C ALA A 187 8.30 -12.21 0.85
N PRO A 188 9.35 -11.62 1.42
CA PRO A 188 10.09 -12.20 2.54
C PRO A 188 9.14 -12.69 3.64
N ARG A 189 9.15 -13.99 3.99
CA ARG A 189 8.40 -14.50 5.14
C ARG A 189 9.28 -14.52 6.38
N TYR A 190 8.99 -13.69 7.38
CA TYR A 190 9.74 -13.71 8.63
C TYR A 190 9.41 -14.99 9.43
N ASP A 191 10.43 -15.81 9.74
CA ASP A 191 10.30 -16.96 10.65
C ASP A 191 10.75 -16.55 12.05
N SER A 192 9.77 -16.38 12.93
CA SER A 192 9.96 -16.00 14.33
C SER A 192 10.74 -17.03 15.15
N LYS A 193 10.86 -18.28 14.69
CA LYS A 193 11.64 -19.34 15.38
C LYS A 193 13.12 -19.35 15.01
N GLN A 194 13.50 -18.79 13.85
CA GLN A 194 14.88 -18.77 13.36
C GLN A 194 15.50 -17.36 13.36
N GLY A 195 14.70 -16.31 13.56
CA GLY A 195 15.19 -14.92 13.59
C GLY A 195 15.69 -14.47 12.21
N GLY A 196 14.88 -14.68 11.17
CA GLY A 196 15.25 -14.32 9.80
C GLY A 196 14.15 -14.57 8.77
N ILE A 197 14.43 -14.28 7.50
CA ILE A 197 13.51 -14.53 6.39
C ILE A 197 13.58 -16.01 5.99
N SER A 198 12.48 -16.74 6.13
CA SER A 198 12.29 -18.12 5.63
C SER A 198 11.80 -18.14 4.19
N SER A 199 12.31 -19.10 3.40
CA SER A 199 11.86 -19.32 2.03
C SER A 199 10.55 -20.13 1.98
N PRO A 200 9.73 -19.97 0.93
CA PRO A 200 8.49 -20.73 0.73
C PRO A 200 8.66 -22.25 0.71
N ALA A 201 9.80 -22.77 0.25
CA ALA A 201 10.02 -24.22 0.09
C ALA A 201 10.63 -24.90 1.33
N SER A 202 10.68 -24.23 2.49
CA SER A 202 11.44 -24.71 3.67
C SER A 202 12.95 -24.91 3.37
N THR A 203 13.50 -24.14 2.44
CA THR A 203 14.89 -24.15 1.99
C THR A 203 15.64 -22.86 2.40
N ASN A 204 16.96 -22.79 2.17
CA ASN A 204 17.79 -21.62 2.51
C ASN A 204 17.87 -20.59 1.35
N SER A 205 16.81 -20.43 0.55
CA SER A 205 16.85 -19.56 -0.63
C SER A 205 17.29 -18.14 -0.28
N LYS A 206 18.31 -17.64 -1.00
CA LYS A 206 18.84 -16.28 -0.80
C LYS A 206 17.98 -15.27 -1.55
N TYR A 207 17.51 -14.26 -0.84
CA TYR A 207 16.87 -13.09 -1.43
C TYR A 207 17.94 -12.21 -2.11
N VAL A 208 17.68 -11.76 -3.34
CA VAL A 208 18.61 -10.92 -4.12
C VAL A 208 18.00 -9.55 -4.43
N GLN A 209 18.83 -8.51 -4.42
CA GLN A 209 18.41 -7.14 -4.74
C GLN A 209 18.15 -6.93 -6.23
N LYS A 210 18.86 -7.68 -7.07
CA LYS A 210 18.73 -7.63 -8.53
C LYS A 210 18.80 -9.03 -9.08
N SER A 211 17.77 -9.43 -9.82
CA SER A 211 17.80 -10.68 -10.56
C SER A 211 18.82 -10.60 -11.71
N PRO A 212 19.55 -11.68 -12.03
CA PRO A 212 20.45 -11.72 -13.17
C PRO A 212 19.73 -11.89 -14.52
N TYR A 213 18.40 -11.96 -14.53
CA TYR A 213 17.59 -12.13 -15.74
C TYR A 213 16.59 -10.98 -15.95
N THR A 214 16.33 -10.67 -17.22
CA THR A 214 15.37 -9.65 -17.63
C THR A 214 14.03 -10.28 -18.02
N ILE A 215 12.98 -9.46 -18.01
CA ILE A 215 11.64 -9.86 -18.45
C ILE A 215 11.28 -9.18 -19.78
N LYS A 216 10.71 -9.96 -20.69
CA LYS A 216 9.93 -9.45 -21.82
C LYS A 216 8.44 -9.65 -21.56
N PHE A 217 7.64 -8.67 -21.92
CA PHE A 217 6.20 -8.66 -21.74
C PHE A 217 5.49 -8.37 -23.05
N TYR A 218 4.51 -9.20 -23.37
CA TYR A 218 3.62 -9.06 -24.51
C TYR A 218 2.19 -9.31 -24.04
N CYS A 219 1.29 -8.35 -24.25
CA CYS A 219 -0.10 -8.45 -23.87
C CYS A 219 -1.02 -8.00 -25.00
N LEU A 220 -1.85 -8.91 -25.48
CA LEU A 220 -2.89 -8.65 -26.46
C LEU A 220 -4.21 -8.38 -25.73
N ILE A 221 -4.76 -7.18 -25.86
CA ILE A 221 -6.06 -6.82 -25.28
C ILE A 221 -7.09 -6.82 -26.40
N LYS A 222 -7.95 -7.84 -26.41
CA LYS A 222 -9.09 -7.92 -27.34
C LYS A 222 -10.05 -6.78 -27.04
N LYS A 223 -10.69 -6.22 -28.08
CA LYS A 223 -11.71 -5.18 -27.87
C LYS A 223 -12.83 -5.72 -26.98
N ILE A 224 -13.32 -4.85 -26.12
CA ILE A 224 -14.58 -5.04 -25.42
C ILE A 224 -15.65 -4.34 -26.27
N VAL A 225 -16.57 -5.11 -26.82
CA VAL A 225 -17.69 -4.61 -27.64
C VAL A 225 -18.92 -4.55 -26.75
N GLY A 226 -19.47 -3.35 -26.54
CA GLY A 226 -20.80 -3.17 -25.96
C GLY A 226 -21.84 -2.91 -27.05
N GLU A 227 -23.13 -2.82 -26.68
CA GLU A 227 -24.24 -2.50 -27.59
C GLU A 227 -24.02 -1.20 -28.39
N THR A 228 -23.16 -0.28 -27.91
CA THR A 228 -22.93 1.05 -28.50
C THR A 228 -21.53 1.29 -29.09
N GLY A 229 -20.66 0.26 -29.16
CA GLY A 229 -19.32 0.35 -29.77
C GLY A 229 -18.13 0.03 -28.85
N GLN A 230 -16.91 0.42 -29.29
CA GLN A 230 -15.65 0.11 -28.60
C GLN A 230 -15.55 0.87 -27.27
N LEU A 231 -15.37 0.14 -26.16
CA LEU A 231 -15.40 0.69 -24.81
C LEU A 231 -14.05 1.10 -24.25
N ILE A 232 -12.91 0.80 -24.89
CA ILE A 232 -11.61 1.12 -24.28
C ILE A 232 -11.23 2.57 -24.59
N ARG A 233 -11.15 3.42 -23.56
CA ARG A 233 -10.71 4.83 -23.64
C ARG A 233 -9.18 4.94 -23.66
N LYS A 234 -8.52 4.20 -22.78
CA LYS A 234 -7.06 4.29 -22.59
C LYS A 234 -6.50 3.00 -21.99
N VAL A 235 -5.29 2.63 -22.41
CA VAL A 235 -4.47 1.62 -21.73
C VAL A 235 -3.26 2.32 -21.12
N SER A 236 -2.91 1.98 -19.88
CA SER A 236 -1.77 2.57 -19.17
C SER A 236 -1.15 1.58 -18.20
N SER A 237 0.07 1.85 -17.73
CA SER A 237 0.69 1.11 -16.64
C SER A 237 1.18 2.07 -15.57
N SER A 238 0.87 1.77 -14.31
CA SER A 238 1.39 2.48 -13.14
C SER A 238 2.71 1.88 -12.62
N SER A 239 3.11 0.73 -13.15
CA SER A 239 4.28 -0.03 -12.68
C SER A 239 5.49 0.10 -13.61
N HIS A 240 5.29 0.01 -14.92
CA HIS A 240 6.36 -0.07 -15.91
C HIS A 240 6.04 0.82 -17.12
N PRO A 241 7.02 1.46 -17.77
CA PRO A 241 6.81 2.11 -19.06
C PRO A 241 6.37 1.09 -20.13
N ILE A 242 5.29 1.40 -20.85
CA ILE A 242 4.72 0.53 -21.88
C ILE A 242 4.64 1.24 -23.24
N LYS A 243 4.79 0.47 -24.30
CA LYS A 243 4.45 0.83 -25.67
C LYS A 243 3.14 0.15 -26.06
N ILE A 244 2.28 0.88 -26.77
CA ILE A 244 0.99 0.39 -27.25
C ILE A 244 0.99 0.48 -28.77
N ASP A 245 0.78 -0.65 -29.43
CA ASP A 245 0.55 -0.79 -30.86
C ASP A 245 -0.87 -1.34 -31.12
N PHE A 246 -1.30 -1.35 -32.38
CA PHE A 246 -2.59 -1.91 -32.80
C PHE A 246 -2.35 -3.07 -33.77
N ASP A 247 -2.97 -4.22 -33.52
CA ASP A 247 -2.89 -5.39 -34.39
C ASP A 247 -3.89 -5.33 -35.55
N GLN A 248 -3.68 -6.14 -36.60
CA GLN A 248 -4.54 -6.26 -37.78
C GLN A 248 -5.97 -6.72 -37.44
N GLN A 249 -6.17 -7.35 -36.28
CA GLN A 249 -7.48 -7.75 -35.74
C GLN A 249 -8.10 -6.70 -34.80
N ASP A 250 -7.59 -5.46 -34.84
CA ASP A 250 -8.15 -4.31 -34.13
C ASP A 250 -8.08 -4.42 -32.59
N ALA A 251 -7.10 -5.19 -32.10
CA ALA A 251 -6.74 -5.37 -30.70
C ALA A 251 -5.56 -4.48 -30.29
N TYR A 252 -5.46 -4.15 -28.99
CA TYR A 252 -4.31 -3.40 -28.47
C TYR A 252 -3.17 -4.36 -28.15
N VAL A 253 -1.96 -4.06 -28.61
CA VAL A 253 -0.74 -4.80 -28.29
C VAL A 253 0.09 -3.97 -27.34
N VAL A 254 0.26 -4.46 -26.11
CA VAL A 254 1.03 -3.80 -25.06
C VAL A 254 2.34 -4.54 -24.87
N THR A 255 3.45 -3.81 -24.95
CA THR A 255 4.80 -4.31 -24.68
C THR A 255 5.53 -3.37 -23.74
N PHE A 256 6.64 -3.80 -23.13
CA PHE A 256 7.51 -2.87 -22.43
C PHE A 256 8.22 -1.96 -23.42
N ASP A 257 8.35 -0.68 -23.06
CA ASP A 257 9.10 0.30 -23.85
C ASP A 257 10.62 0.02 -23.84
N GLN A 258 11.08 -0.79 -22.88
CA GLN A 258 12.49 -1.13 -22.69
C GLN A 258 12.71 -2.64 -22.86
N GLU A 259 13.82 -3.04 -23.49
CA GLU A 259 14.14 -4.45 -23.75
C GLU A 259 14.60 -5.23 -22.51
N ASN A 260 15.14 -4.54 -21.49
CA ASN A 260 15.81 -5.13 -20.33
C ASN A 260 15.17 -4.71 -19.00
N THR A 261 13.86 -4.91 -18.89
CA THR A 261 13.08 -4.62 -17.68
C THR A 261 13.37 -5.63 -16.57
N GLN A 262 13.41 -5.17 -15.32
CA GLN A 262 13.63 -6.01 -14.12
C GLN A 262 12.32 -6.40 -13.46
N LEU A 263 12.29 -7.50 -12.71
CA LEU A 263 11.13 -7.99 -11.94
C LEU A 263 11.13 -7.43 -10.51
N ASP A 264 11.39 -6.14 -10.36
CA ASP A 264 11.47 -5.51 -9.04
C ASP A 264 10.09 -5.09 -8.51
N ARG A 265 9.00 -5.17 -9.28
CA ARG A 265 7.65 -4.81 -8.83
C ARG A 265 6.59 -5.52 -9.67
N ASP A 266 5.39 -5.66 -9.11
CA ASP A 266 4.27 -6.29 -9.81
C ASP A 266 3.96 -5.54 -11.12
N ILE A 267 3.62 -6.29 -12.19
CA ILE A 267 3.24 -5.69 -13.47
C ILE A 267 1.76 -5.32 -13.39
N LEU A 268 1.46 -4.04 -13.55
CA LEU A 268 0.12 -3.46 -13.47
C LEU A 268 -0.26 -2.86 -14.81
N ILE A 269 -1.31 -3.38 -15.46
CA ILE A 269 -1.91 -2.80 -16.67
C ILE A 269 -3.33 -2.33 -16.33
N ASN A 270 -3.59 -1.05 -16.53
CA ASN A 270 -4.89 -0.41 -16.35
C ASN A 270 -5.54 -0.17 -17.72
N ILE A 271 -6.75 -0.70 -17.90
CA ILE A 271 -7.58 -0.53 -19.09
C ILE A 271 -8.78 0.33 -18.67
N GLU A 272 -8.76 1.59 -19.05
CA GLU A 272 -9.82 2.56 -18.77
C GLU A 272 -10.95 2.41 -19.79
N LEU A 273 -12.16 2.19 -19.29
CA LEU A 273 -13.37 2.09 -20.08
C LEU A 273 -13.97 3.48 -20.35
N ALA A 274 -14.64 3.64 -21.49
CA ALA A 274 -15.38 4.83 -21.88
C ALA A 274 -16.69 4.92 -21.08
N GLU A 275 -17.06 6.13 -20.67
CA GLU A 275 -18.12 6.42 -19.67
C GLU A 275 -19.55 5.95 -20.04
N LYS A 276 -19.79 5.43 -21.25
CA LYS A 276 -21.09 4.82 -21.61
C LYS A 276 -21.16 3.41 -21.01
N GLN A 277 -21.50 3.35 -19.73
CA GLN A 277 -21.56 2.14 -18.92
C GLN A 277 -22.48 1.10 -19.57
N VAL A 278 -21.93 -0.08 -19.85
CA VAL A 278 -22.72 -1.29 -20.03
C VAL A 278 -22.82 -1.92 -18.65
N ASN A 279 -24.03 -2.01 -18.10
CA ASN A 279 -24.27 -2.56 -16.75
C ASN A 279 -23.95 -4.06 -16.67
N THR A 280 -23.73 -4.72 -17.81
CA THR A 280 -23.41 -6.13 -17.88
C THR A 280 -22.41 -6.45 -18.98
N ILE A 281 -21.36 -7.21 -18.66
CA ILE A 281 -20.43 -7.76 -19.66
C ILE A 281 -20.55 -9.28 -19.63
N LEU A 282 -20.80 -9.88 -20.79
CA LEU A 282 -20.95 -11.33 -20.93
C LEU A 282 -19.80 -11.92 -21.75
N THR A 283 -19.26 -13.04 -21.28
CA THR A 283 -18.31 -13.85 -22.05
C THR A 283 -18.77 -15.28 -22.05
N ILE A 284 -18.79 -15.90 -23.23
CA ILE A 284 -19.30 -17.26 -23.43
C ILE A 284 -18.21 -18.10 -24.07
N GLU A 285 -18.02 -19.29 -23.53
CA GLU A 285 -17.28 -20.38 -24.12
C GLU A 285 -18.18 -21.60 -24.30
N SER A 286 -17.70 -22.60 -25.04
CA SER A 286 -18.50 -23.78 -25.42
C SER A 286 -19.22 -24.46 -24.25
N ASN A 287 -18.68 -24.42 -23.03
CA ASN A 287 -19.32 -24.95 -21.83
C ASN A 287 -19.40 -24.09 -20.58
N ALA A 288 -19.18 -22.79 -20.73
CA ALA A 288 -19.23 -21.88 -19.59
C ALA A 288 -19.66 -20.47 -19.99
N VAL A 289 -20.33 -19.80 -19.07
CA VAL A 289 -20.69 -18.39 -19.17
C VAL A 289 -20.09 -17.63 -18.01
N MET A 290 -19.50 -16.47 -18.28
CA MET A 290 -19.09 -15.48 -17.28
C MET A 290 -19.93 -14.22 -17.48
N ALA A 291 -20.85 -13.97 -16.55
CA ALA A 291 -21.66 -12.77 -16.48
C ALA A 291 -21.07 -11.82 -15.44
N THR A 292 -20.74 -10.59 -15.86
CA THR A 292 -20.25 -9.54 -14.96
C THR A 292 -21.28 -8.44 -14.86
N PHE A 293 -21.81 -8.18 -13.67
CA PHE A 293 -22.75 -7.09 -13.40
C PHE A 293 -22.03 -5.94 -12.68
N ILE A 294 -22.29 -4.69 -13.08
CA ILE A 294 -21.74 -3.48 -12.46
C ILE A 294 -22.89 -2.49 -12.20
N PRO A 295 -23.71 -2.70 -11.15
CA PRO A 295 -24.84 -1.81 -10.87
C PRO A 295 -24.35 -0.43 -10.44
N SER A 296 -25.03 0.62 -10.91
CA SER A 296 -24.73 2.01 -10.56
C SER A 296 -25.21 2.37 -9.15
N GLU A 297 -24.78 3.53 -8.64
CA GLU A 297 -25.35 4.07 -7.39
C GLU A 297 -26.86 4.24 -7.45
N GLU A 298 -27.39 4.61 -8.62
CA GLU A 298 -28.83 4.83 -8.82
C GLU A 298 -29.59 3.49 -8.77
N ASP A 299 -29.09 2.45 -9.45
CA ASP A 299 -29.68 1.10 -9.42
C ASP A 299 -29.73 0.59 -7.97
N CYS A 300 -28.64 0.78 -7.21
CA CYS A 300 -28.59 0.38 -5.80
C CYS A 300 -29.51 1.19 -4.89
N ARG A 301 -29.74 2.47 -5.17
CA ARG A 301 -30.67 3.31 -4.38
C ARG A 301 -32.12 2.96 -4.67
N GLN A 302 -32.49 2.73 -5.93
CA GLN A 302 -33.86 2.37 -6.31
C GLN A 302 -34.28 1.01 -5.73
N ALA A 303 -33.33 0.08 -5.61
CA ALA A 303 -33.57 -1.23 -5.01
C ALA A 303 -33.60 -1.22 -3.47
N ARG A 304 -33.30 -0.09 -2.81
CA ARG A 304 -33.15 -0.01 -1.34
C ARG A 304 -34.17 0.94 -0.73
N ASN A 305 -34.71 0.58 0.45
CA ASN A 305 -35.45 1.54 1.26
C ASN A 305 -34.48 2.59 1.84
N ASN A 306 -34.75 3.87 1.59
CA ASN A 306 -33.84 5.04 1.71
C ASN A 306 -33.17 5.31 3.09
N GLU A 307 -33.40 4.50 4.14
CA GLU A 307 -32.97 4.81 5.52
C GLU A 307 -31.91 3.86 6.12
N GLU A 308 -31.50 2.81 5.41
CA GLU A 308 -30.59 1.80 5.98
C GLU A 308 -29.12 2.09 5.66
N THR A 309 -28.29 2.31 6.68
CA THR A 309 -26.82 2.45 6.54
C THR A 309 -26.11 1.11 6.78
N ASN A 310 -24.90 0.96 6.26
CA ASN A 310 -24.05 -0.21 6.55
C ASN A 310 -23.60 -0.23 8.03
N GLU A 311 -23.21 -1.41 8.53
CA GLU A 311 -22.59 -1.56 9.87
C GLU A 311 -21.07 -1.47 9.75
N PHE A 312 -20.39 -0.68 10.60
CA PHE A 312 -18.94 -0.48 10.54
C PHE A 312 -18.23 -1.06 11.77
N ILE A 313 -17.38 -2.07 11.58
CA ILE A 313 -16.61 -2.67 12.68
C ILE A 313 -15.12 -2.43 12.46
N PHE A 314 -14.44 -1.83 13.43
CA PHE A 314 -13.00 -1.67 13.41
C PHE A 314 -12.35 -2.79 14.22
N ILE A 315 -11.67 -3.73 13.57
CA ILE A 315 -10.89 -4.76 14.26
C ILE A 315 -9.43 -4.32 14.26
N VAL A 316 -8.87 -4.21 15.45
CA VAL A 316 -7.58 -3.54 15.67
C VAL A 316 -6.62 -4.46 16.40
N ASP A 317 -5.50 -4.76 15.75
CA ASP A 317 -4.42 -5.54 16.32
C ASP A 317 -3.64 -4.72 17.35
N CYS A 318 -3.59 -5.22 18.58
CA CYS A 318 -2.85 -4.66 19.71
C CYS A 318 -1.86 -5.69 20.29
N SER A 319 -1.42 -6.65 19.48
CA SER A 319 -0.45 -7.68 19.84
C SER A 319 0.97 -7.12 20.02
N GLY A 320 1.87 -7.93 20.57
CA GLY A 320 3.27 -7.55 20.80
C GLY A 320 4.04 -7.20 19.53
N SER A 321 3.68 -7.72 18.36
CA SER A 321 4.31 -7.38 17.07
C SER A 321 4.00 -5.94 16.63
N MET A 322 2.91 -5.37 17.15
CA MET A 322 2.48 -3.99 16.94
C MET A 322 3.24 -2.98 17.83
N THR A 323 4.10 -3.43 18.75
CA THR A 323 4.82 -2.60 19.73
C THR A 323 5.86 -1.66 19.10
N SER A 324 6.32 -1.93 17.87
CA SER A 324 7.23 -1.00 17.18
C SER A 324 6.59 0.39 17.07
N ASP A 325 7.36 1.44 17.38
CA ASP A 325 6.88 2.82 17.63
C ASP A 325 6.03 3.47 16.52
N HIS A 326 5.92 2.88 15.33
CA HIS A 326 5.12 3.40 14.22
C HIS A 326 3.82 2.61 13.92
N LYS A 327 3.73 1.31 14.21
CA LYS A 327 2.57 0.48 13.79
C LYS A 327 1.30 0.85 14.55
N ILE A 328 1.34 0.78 15.88
CA ILE A 328 0.19 1.17 16.71
C ILE A 328 -0.15 2.67 16.57
N GLY A 329 0.85 3.50 16.26
CA GLY A 329 0.66 4.91 15.91
C GLY A 329 -0.20 5.08 14.64
N LEU A 330 0.18 4.42 13.55
CA LEU A 330 -0.58 4.43 12.28
C LEU A 330 -1.99 3.87 12.47
N THR A 331 -2.13 2.81 13.26
CA THR A 331 -3.44 2.26 13.64
C THR A 331 -4.33 3.31 14.31
N ARG A 332 -3.81 4.03 15.32
CA ARG A 332 -4.56 5.09 16.01
C ARG A 332 -4.97 6.18 15.03
N GLU A 333 -4.04 6.64 14.19
CA GLU A 333 -4.32 7.65 13.16
C GLU A 333 -5.43 7.19 12.21
N ALA A 334 -5.34 5.96 11.70
CA ALA A 334 -6.32 5.38 10.78
C ALA A 334 -7.72 5.33 11.38
N VAL A 335 -7.83 4.74 12.57
CA VAL A 335 -9.12 4.58 13.26
C VAL A 335 -9.71 5.95 13.62
N MET A 336 -8.89 6.92 14.04
CA MET A 336 -9.34 8.29 14.30
C MET A 336 -9.89 8.96 13.04
N LEU A 337 -9.26 8.77 11.89
CA LEU A 337 -9.72 9.30 10.61
C LEU A 337 -11.05 8.67 10.17
N PHE A 338 -11.18 7.35 10.32
CA PHE A 338 -12.46 6.68 10.07
C PHE A 338 -13.57 7.23 10.96
N LEU A 339 -13.34 7.28 12.28
CA LEU A 339 -14.32 7.78 13.23
C LEU A 339 -14.74 9.22 12.92
N LYS A 340 -13.82 10.09 12.49
CA LYS A 340 -14.16 11.49 12.11
C LYS A 340 -14.92 11.60 10.79
N SER A 341 -14.91 10.55 9.96
CA SER A 341 -15.41 10.59 8.58
C SER A 341 -16.67 9.75 8.35
N LEU A 342 -17.14 9.01 9.37
CA LEU A 342 -18.38 8.26 9.28
C LEU A 342 -19.60 9.21 9.25
N PRO A 343 -20.61 8.94 8.39
CA PRO A 343 -21.85 9.71 8.38
C PRO A 343 -22.61 9.64 9.71
N ASP A 344 -23.39 10.69 10.00
CA ASP A 344 -24.32 10.69 11.12
C ASP A 344 -25.31 9.51 11.02
N ASN A 345 -25.71 8.97 12.17
CA ASN A 345 -26.58 7.78 12.30
C ASN A 345 -26.00 6.44 11.81
N SER A 346 -24.74 6.40 11.36
CA SER A 346 -24.05 5.13 11.08
C SER A 346 -24.00 4.24 12.32
N GLN A 347 -23.92 2.92 12.15
CA GLN A 347 -23.72 1.99 13.26
C GLN A 347 -22.27 1.54 13.32
N PHE A 348 -21.64 1.56 14.50
CA PHE A 348 -20.23 1.19 14.62
C PHE A 348 -19.84 0.50 15.93
N ASN A 349 -18.69 -0.18 15.93
CA ASN A 349 -17.99 -0.65 17.15
C ASN A 349 -16.48 -0.81 16.87
N ILE A 350 -15.66 -0.83 17.91
CA ILE A 350 -14.21 -1.07 17.84
C ILE A 350 -13.87 -2.30 18.68
N ILE A 351 -13.20 -3.27 18.07
CA ILE A 351 -12.75 -4.51 18.68
C ILE A 351 -11.23 -4.52 18.66
N ARG A 352 -10.60 -4.56 19.84
CA ARG A 352 -9.15 -4.75 19.95
C ARG A 352 -8.85 -6.22 20.20
N PHE A 353 -7.79 -6.74 19.60
CA PHE A 353 -7.38 -8.13 19.82
C PHE A 353 -5.87 -8.28 20.02
N GLY A 354 -5.51 -9.33 20.75
CA GLY A 354 -4.15 -9.82 20.95
C GLY A 354 -4.22 -11.31 21.28
N SER A 355 -3.77 -11.74 22.47
CA SER A 355 -4.03 -13.10 22.99
C SER A 355 -5.52 -13.38 23.23
N ASP A 356 -6.28 -12.32 23.52
CA ASP A 356 -7.72 -12.33 23.67
C ASP A 356 -8.29 -11.07 23.00
N PHE A 357 -9.62 -10.93 22.92
CA PHE A 357 -10.24 -9.75 22.31
C PHE A 357 -11.17 -8.99 23.26
N THR A 358 -11.36 -7.70 22.99
CA THR A 358 -12.26 -6.84 23.76
C THR A 358 -12.94 -5.85 22.83
N ALA A 359 -14.28 -5.87 22.83
CA ALA A 359 -15.10 -4.86 22.17
C ALA A 359 -15.24 -3.61 23.04
N LEU A 360 -15.31 -2.43 22.42
CA LEU A 360 -15.52 -1.16 23.12
C LEU A 360 -16.94 -1.10 23.73
N PHE A 361 -17.92 -1.55 22.97
CA PHE A 361 -19.32 -1.63 23.40
C PHE A 361 -19.75 -3.09 23.55
N SER A 362 -20.63 -3.36 24.52
CA SER A 362 -21.21 -4.68 24.76
C SER A 362 -22.12 -5.14 23.62
N GLU A 363 -22.84 -4.20 23.03
CA GLU A 363 -23.64 -4.37 21.83
C GLU A 363 -22.74 -4.57 20.62
N ILE A 364 -23.22 -5.29 19.60
CA ILE A 364 -22.45 -5.53 18.37
C ILE A 364 -22.08 -4.22 17.67
N THR A 365 -23.05 -3.31 17.59
CA THR A 365 -22.88 -1.94 17.11
C THR A 365 -23.68 -0.98 17.96
N VAL A 366 -23.22 0.27 18.02
CA VAL A 366 -23.96 1.40 18.59
C VAL A 366 -24.15 2.47 17.52
N VAL A 367 -25.14 3.35 17.71
CA VAL A 367 -25.37 4.49 16.80
C VAL A 367 -24.24 5.51 16.96
N TYR A 368 -23.79 6.05 15.83
CA TYR A 368 -22.83 7.14 15.74
C TYR A 368 -23.47 8.44 16.24
N ASN A 369 -23.08 8.86 17.44
CA ASN A 369 -23.52 10.09 18.10
C ASN A 369 -22.36 10.69 18.91
N GLN A 370 -22.49 11.95 19.33
CA GLN A 370 -21.41 12.67 20.02
C GLN A 370 -20.90 11.96 21.28
N ALA A 371 -21.76 11.30 22.05
CA ALA A 371 -21.37 10.60 23.28
C ALA A 371 -20.51 9.36 22.97
N ASN A 372 -20.99 8.50 22.08
CA ASN A 372 -20.31 7.27 21.68
C ASN A 372 -18.99 7.54 20.96
N ILE A 373 -18.93 8.59 20.14
CA ILE A 373 -17.69 9.00 19.44
C ILE A 373 -16.64 9.49 20.43
N ARG A 374 -17.01 10.32 21.42
CA ARG A 374 -16.06 10.78 22.44
C ARG A 374 -15.44 9.61 23.20
N GLN A 375 -16.26 8.63 23.59
CA GLN A 375 -15.78 7.41 24.23
C GLN A 375 -14.82 6.62 23.32
N ALA A 376 -15.17 6.48 22.04
CA ALA A 376 -14.31 5.81 21.05
C ALA A 376 -12.98 6.54 20.84
N GLN A 377 -13.00 7.86 20.67
CA GLN A 377 -11.81 8.70 20.50
C GLN A 377 -10.88 8.62 21.71
N GLN A 378 -11.44 8.65 22.93
CA GLN A 378 -10.67 8.51 24.16
C GLN A 378 -10.00 7.13 24.27
N MET A 379 -10.69 6.06 23.90
CA MET A 379 -10.09 4.72 23.88
C MET A 379 -8.97 4.62 22.85
N VAL A 380 -9.18 5.18 21.65
CA VAL A 380 -8.19 5.13 20.56
C VAL A 380 -6.95 5.95 20.90
N SER A 381 -7.07 7.13 21.52
CA SER A 381 -5.90 7.94 21.88
C SER A 381 -4.95 7.22 22.85
N HIS A 382 -5.50 6.44 23.78
CA HIS A 382 -4.77 5.65 24.79
C HIS A 382 -4.45 4.22 24.36
N MET A 383 -4.77 3.83 23.11
CA MET A 383 -4.55 2.47 22.63
C MET A 383 -3.06 2.12 22.58
N GLN A 384 -2.69 0.94 23.09
CA GLN A 384 -1.33 0.42 23.14
C GLN A 384 -1.27 -1.04 22.66
N ALA A 385 -0.09 -1.46 22.20
CA ALA A 385 0.21 -2.82 21.75
C ALA A 385 0.56 -3.73 22.95
N ASN A 386 -0.39 -3.93 23.87
CA ASN A 386 -0.15 -4.61 25.14
C ASN A 386 -1.02 -5.86 25.36
N LEU A 387 -1.69 -6.37 24.32
CA LEU A 387 -2.61 -7.50 24.44
C LEU A 387 -1.97 -8.88 24.23
N GLY A 388 -0.64 -8.97 24.06
CA GLY A 388 0.06 -10.26 23.98
C GLY A 388 0.12 -10.84 22.56
N GLY A 389 -0.35 -12.08 22.37
CA GLY A 389 -0.33 -12.83 21.10
C GLY A 389 -1.21 -12.22 20.01
N THR A 390 -1.49 -12.96 18.93
CA THR A 390 -2.16 -12.44 17.72
C THR A 390 -3.30 -13.36 17.26
N GLU A 391 -4.37 -13.44 18.06
CA GLU A 391 -5.50 -14.38 17.88
C GLU A 391 -6.73 -13.70 17.25
N LEU A 392 -6.74 -13.57 15.91
CA LEU A 392 -7.86 -12.95 15.17
C LEU A 392 -9.10 -13.84 15.02
N LEU A 393 -8.96 -15.16 15.22
CA LEU A 393 -10.07 -16.09 15.00
C LEU A 393 -11.24 -15.86 15.97
N ALA A 394 -10.95 -15.59 17.24
CA ALA A 394 -11.95 -15.38 18.28
C ALA A 394 -12.90 -14.18 18.02
N PRO A 395 -12.40 -12.95 17.73
CA PRO A 395 -13.29 -11.82 17.43
C PRO A 395 -14.13 -12.04 16.17
N LEU A 396 -13.60 -12.71 15.14
CA LEU A 396 -14.37 -13.05 13.94
C LEU A 396 -15.47 -14.09 14.22
N GLN A 397 -15.21 -15.08 15.08
CA GLN A 397 -16.23 -16.05 15.49
C GLN A 397 -17.36 -15.39 16.28
N TRP A 398 -17.02 -14.40 17.12
CA TRP A 398 -18.02 -13.59 17.81
C TRP A 398 -18.89 -12.80 16.84
N LEU A 399 -18.30 -12.16 15.82
CA LEU A 399 -19.05 -11.46 14.78
C LEU A 399 -19.92 -12.39 13.94
N LYS A 400 -19.45 -13.60 13.60
CA LYS A 400 -20.24 -14.59 12.86
C LYS A 400 -21.50 -15.02 13.62
N LYS A 401 -21.41 -15.17 14.95
CA LYS A 401 -22.57 -15.52 15.80
C LYS A 401 -23.63 -14.42 15.85
N HIS A 402 -23.28 -13.21 15.45
CA HIS A 402 -24.17 -12.05 15.46
C HIS A 402 -24.19 -11.42 14.05
N PRO A 403 -24.92 -12.00 13.09
CA PRO A 403 -25.01 -11.49 11.73
C PRO A 403 -25.54 -10.04 11.71
N PRO A 404 -25.23 -9.25 10.67
CA PRO A 404 -25.75 -7.90 10.55
C PRO A 404 -27.29 -7.90 10.47
N VAL A 405 -27.89 -6.77 10.82
CA VAL A 405 -29.33 -6.57 10.65
C VAL A 405 -29.72 -6.82 9.19
N LYS A 406 -30.87 -7.47 8.97
CA LYS A 406 -31.40 -7.77 7.63
C LYS A 406 -31.42 -6.50 6.78
N GLY A 407 -30.93 -6.59 5.53
CA GLY A 407 -30.83 -5.45 4.61
C GLY A 407 -29.53 -4.62 4.73
N ARG A 408 -28.71 -4.87 5.76
CA ARG A 408 -27.43 -4.18 5.97
C ARG A 408 -26.25 -5.09 5.71
N SER A 409 -25.24 -4.53 5.05
CA SER A 409 -23.95 -5.19 4.95
C SER A 409 -23.00 -4.70 6.04
N ARG A 410 -22.24 -5.62 6.64
CA ARG A 410 -21.19 -5.31 7.61
C ARG A 410 -19.87 -5.03 6.91
N GLN A 411 -19.34 -3.83 7.09
CA GLN A 411 -18.03 -3.40 6.63
C GLN A 411 -17.04 -3.51 7.80
N ILE A 412 -16.07 -4.43 7.69
CA ILE A 412 -15.02 -4.62 8.71
C ILE A 412 -13.75 -3.95 8.22
N PHE A 413 -13.18 -3.05 9.01
CA PHE A 413 -11.83 -2.53 8.80
C PHE A 413 -10.87 -3.25 9.73
N LEU A 414 -10.01 -4.12 9.19
CA LEU A 414 -9.01 -4.85 9.95
C LEU A 414 -7.65 -4.16 9.82
N LEU A 415 -7.03 -3.77 10.93
CA LEU A 415 -5.69 -3.19 10.97
C LEU A 415 -4.73 -4.13 11.69
N THR A 416 -3.75 -4.68 10.96
CA THR A 416 -2.80 -5.69 11.48
C THR A 416 -1.47 -5.66 10.71
N ASP A 417 -0.39 -6.10 11.33
CA ASP A 417 0.85 -6.42 10.61
C ASP A 417 0.85 -7.86 10.05
N GLY A 418 -0.18 -8.64 10.35
CA GLY A 418 -0.47 -9.92 9.73
C GLY A 418 0.33 -11.10 10.29
N GLU A 419 0.98 -10.96 11.45
CA GLU A 419 1.64 -12.06 12.18
C GLU A 419 0.62 -13.01 12.86
N ILE A 420 -0.29 -13.57 12.08
CA ILE A 420 -1.36 -14.46 12.56
C ILE A 420 -0.93 -15.93 12.43
N SER A 421 -1.18 -16.71 13.48
CA SER A 421 -0.75 -18.11 13.60
C SER A 421 -1.54 -19.08 12.69
N ASP A 422 -2.86 -18.90 12.56
CA ASP A 422 -3.74 -19.77 11.76
C ASP A 422 -4.48 -18.99 10.66
N VAL A 423 -3.74 -18.63 9.61
CA VAL A 423 -4.28 -17.89 8.45
C VAL A 423 -5.40 -18.67 7.76
N SER A 424 -5.27 -20.00 7.60
CA SER A 424 -6.27 -20.80 6.88
C SER A 424 -7.63 -20.77 7.57
N ALA A 425 -7.67 -21.05 8.89
CA ALA A 425 -8.93 -21.07 9.62
C ALA A 425 -9.61 -19.69 9.65
N VAL A 426 -8.82 -18.61 9.72
CA VAL A 426 -9.32 -17.24 9.64
C VAL A 426 -9.96 -16.97 8.28
N LEU A 427 -9.28 -17.32 7.17
CA LEU A 427 -9.81 -17.09 5.83
C LEU A 427 -11.09 -17.91 5.58
N ASP A 428 -11.12 -19.18 5.99
CA ASP A 428 -12.30 -20.04 5.86
C ASP A 428 -13.51 -19.48 6.63
N LEU A 429 -13.27 -18.96 7.84
CA LEU A 429 -14.31 -18.29 8.62
C LEU A 429 -14.84 -17.03 7.91
N CYS A 430 -13.95 -16.19 7.38
CA CYS A 430 -14.33 -15.00 6.64
C CYS A 430 -15.16 -15.32 5.38
N ARG A 431 -14.77 -16.34 4.61
CA ARG A 431 -15.54 -16.82 3.44
C ARG A 431 -16.97 -17.20 3.82
N SER A 432 -17.15 -17.86 4.97
CA SER A 432 -18.49 -18.22 5.46
C SER A 432 -19.37 -17.02 5.88
N MET A 433 -18.80 -15.81 5.99
CA MET A 433 -19.50 -14.56 6.29
C MET A 433 -19.68 -13.67 5.05
N ALA A 434 -19.10 -14.05 3.90
CA ALA A 434 -19.00 -13.21 2.70
C ALA A 434 -20.35 -12.79 2.10
N SER A 435 -21.43 -13.52 2.38
CA SER A 435 -22.79 -13.20 1.94
C SER A 435 -23.40 -11.97 2.63
N SER A 436 -22.79 -11.48 3.70
CA SER A 436 -23.28 -10.32 4.46
C SER A 436 -22.19 -9.37 4.97
N THR A 437 -20.93 -9.78 4.90
CA THR A 437 -19.78 -9.07 5.46
C THR A 437 -18.70 -8.86 4.42
N ARG A 438 -18.11 -7.66 4.41
CA ARG A 438 -16.99 -7.25 3.56
C ARG A 438 -15.82 -6.76 4.41
N ILE A 439 -14.60 -7.22 4.14
CA ILE A 439 -13.41 -6.89 4.94
C ILE A 439 -12.44 -5.99 4.16
N PHE A 440 -12.13 -4.85 4.75
CA PHE A 440 -11.09 -3.92 4.34
C PHE A 440 -9.84 -4.16 5.20
N SER A 441 -8.84 -4.83 4.64
CA SER A 441 -7.63 -5.22 5.38
C SER A 441 -6.48 -4.23 5.16
N PHE A 442 -5.92 -3.75 6.26
CA PHE A 442 -4.80 -2.81 6.30
C PHE A 442 -3.57 -3.55 6.84
N GLY A 443 -2.64 -3.87 5.93
CA GLY A 443 -1.34 -4.42 6.30
C GLY A 443 -0.39 -3.30 6.73
N LEU A 444 -0.01 -3.28 8.01
CA LEU A 444 0.77 -2.21 8.61
C LEU A 444 2.25 -2.57 8.75
N GLY A 445 3.12 -1.61 8.42
CA GLY A 445 4.57 -1.76 8.60
C GLY A 445 5.29 -2.16 7.32
N MET A 446 6.57 -2.53 7.44
CA MET A 446 7.44 -2.75 6.27
C MET A 446 7.17 -4.08 5.54
N SER A 447 6.76 -5.13 6.26
CA SER A 447 6.54 -6.46 5.64
C SER A 447 5.31 -7.16 6.22
N PRO A 448 4.12 -6.58 6.08
CA PRO A 448 2.90 -7.22 6.55
C PRO A 448 2.62 -8.51 5.76
N SER A 449 1.94 -9.47 6.40
CA SER A 449 1.59 -10.74 5.76
C SER A 449 0.67 -10.52 4.56
N ARG A 450 1.24 -10.56 3.34
CA ARG A 450 0.48 -10.38 2.10
C ARG A 450 -0.57 -11.48 1.91
N ALA A 451 -0.26 -12.71 2.30
CA ALA A 451 -1.18 -13.86 2.20
C ALA A 451 -2.46 -13.63 3.02
N LEU A 452 -2.32 -13.18 4.28
CA LEU A 452 -3.48 -12.87 5.11
C LEU A 452 -4.20 -11.62 4.61
N VAL A 453 -3.49 -10.51 4.43
CA VAL A 453 -4.09 -9.20 4.11
C VAL A 453 -4.83 -9.27 2.77
N LYS A 454 -4.20 -9.81 1.71
CA LYS A 454 -4.88 -10.02 0.43
C LYS A 454 -5.96 -11.11 0.54
N GLY A 455 -5.70 -12.19 1.27
CA GLY A 455 -6.64 -13.30 1.45
C GLY A 455 -7.96 -12.87 2.08
N LEU A 456 -7.94 -12.02 3.12
CA LEU A 456 -9.14 -11.54 3.81
C LEU A 456 -10.03 -10.67 2.91
N ALA A 457 -9.41 -9.78 2.15
CA ALA A 457 -10.12 -8.96 1.17
C ALA A 457 -10.77 -9.86 0.12
N ARG A 458 -10.03 -10.80 -0.47
CA ARG A 458 -10.56 -11.73 -1.47
C ARG A 458 -11.69 -12.60 -0.92
N ALA A 459 -11.51 -13.18 0.26
CA ALA A 459 -12.47 -14.05 0.93
C ALA A 459 -13.85 -13.41 1.14
N THR A 460 -13.95 -12.08 1.13
CA THR A 460 -15.19 -11.34 1.45
C THR A 460 -15.56 -10.31 0.39
N ASN A 461 -14.99 -10.40 -0.81
CA ASN A 461 -15.08 -9.38 -1.86
C ASN A 461 -14.76 -7.95 -1.37
N GLY A 462 -13.87 -7.88 -0.38
CA GLY A 462 -13.34 -6.70 0.25
C GLY A 462 -12.21 -6.04 -0.52
N ARG A 463 -11.40 -5.25 0.17
CA ARG A 463 -10.24 -4.56 -0.39
C ARG A 463 -9.10 -4.60 0.58
N PHE A 464 -7.88 -4.54 0.07
CA PHE A 464 -6.69 -4.53 0.89
C PHE A 464 -5.82 -3.32 0.57
N VAL A 465 -5.04 -2.91 1.55
CA VAL A 465 -4.03 -1.87 1.38
C VAL A 465 -2.85 -2.17 2.28
N PHE A 466 -1.65 -1.87 1.80
CA PHE A 466 -0.44 -1.90 2.61
C PHE A 466 -0.07 -0.46 2.95
N ILE A 467 0.12 -0.18 4.24
CA ILE A 467 0.56 1.12 4.73
C ILE A 467 1.99 0.97 5.25
N PRO A 468 2.99 1.43 4.48
CA PRO A 468 4.38 1.49 4.93
C PRO A 468 4.54 2.40 6.16
N PRO A 469 5.59 2.22 6.98
CA PRO A 469 5.87 3.12 8.09
C PRO A 469 6.03 4.56 7.62
N ASN A 470 5.57 5.50 8.44
CA ASN A 470 5.64 6.94 8.17
C ASN A 470 4.86 7.39 6.93
N SER A 471 4.06 6.53 6.29
CA SER A 471 3.14 6.93 5.23
C SER A 471 1.98 7.74 5.79
N ARG A 472 1.42 8.61 4.94
CA ARG A 472 0.18 9.32 5.29
C ARG A 472 -1.00 8.35 5.24
N VAL A 473 -1.68 8.20 6.36
CA VAL A 473 -2.74 7.21 6.52
C VAL A 473 -4.05 7.66 5.85
N ASP A 474 -4.25 8.97 5.72
CA ASP A 474 -5.48 9.58 5.24
C ASP A 474 -5.88 9.22 3.80
N VAL A 475 -4.91 9.06 2.90
CA VAL A 475 -5.18 8.62 1.52
C VAL A 475 -5.82 7.24 1.52
N TYR A 476 -5.20 6.31 2.23
CA TYR A 476 -5.62 4.92 2.28
C TYR A 476 -6.97 4.79 2.98
N VAL A 477 -7.15 5.49 4.10
CA VAL A 477 -8.42 5.52 4.82
C VAL A 477 -9.53 6.11 3.95
N LYS A 478 -9.30 7.23 3.28
CA LYS A 478 -10.31 7.89 2.44
C LYS A 478 -10.75 7.00 1.29
N GLU A 479 -9.82 6.33 0.61
CA GLU A 479 -10.14 5.43 -0.50
C GLU A 479 -10.98 4.24 -0.02
N GLN A 480 -10.55 3.56 1.04
CA GLN A 480 -11.28 2.39 1.55
C GLN A 480 -12.63 2.78 2.15
N LEU A 481 -12.71 3.93 2.83
CA LEU A 481 -13.97 4.44 3.36
C LEU A 481 -14.95 4.80 2.26
N HIS A 482 -14.49 5.44 1.17
CA HIS A 482 -15.36 5.77 0.03
C HIS A 482 -16.03 4.52 -0.53
N ARG A 483 -15.29 3.40 -0.65
CA ARG A 483 -15.82 2.10 -1.08
C ARG A 483 -16.78 1.47 -0.06
N ALA A 484 -16.46 1.56 1.23
CA ALA A 484 -17.29 1.00 2.30
C ALA A 484 -18.63 1.74 2.49
N LEU A 485 -18.67 3.03 2.12
CA LEU A 485 -19.87 3.87 2.16
C LEU A 485 -20.80 3.67 0.96
N GLN A 486 -20.36 2.94 -0.08
CA GLN A 486 -21.21 2.66 -1.23
C GLN A 486 -22.47 1.88 -0.81
N PRO A 487 -23.64 2.19 -1.38
CA PRO A 487 -24.85 1.43 -1.11
C PRO A 487 -24.65 -0.02 -1.53
N SER A 488 -25.23 -0.93 -0.75
CA SER A 488 -25.07 -2.38 -0.94
C SER A 488 -26.41 -3.11 -0.93
N ILE A 489 -26.53 -4.15 -1.73
CA ILE A 489 -27.68 -5.06 -1.78
C ILE A 489 -27.21 -6.46 -1.39
N THR A 490 -27.70 -6.98 -0.26
CA THR A 490 -27.26 -8.27 0.30
C THR A 490 -28.12 -9.47 -0.13
N ASN A 491 -29.31 -9.23 -0.69
CA ASN A 491 -30.32 -10.24 -0.99
C ASN A 491 -30.47 -10.48 -2.51
N VAL A 492 -29.38 -10.65 -3.24
CA VAL A 492 -29.43 -10.85 -4.69
C VAL A 492 -29.60 -12.32 -5.10
N GLN A 493 -30.14 -12.55 -6.28
CA GLN A 493 -30.24 -13.84 -6.96
C GLN A 493 -30.00 -13.68 -8.45
N VAL A 494 -29.49 -14.75 -9.08
CA VAL A 494 -29.29 -14.82 -10.53
C VAL A 494 -30.34 -15.74 -11.14
N ILE A 495 -30.86 -15.36 -12.29
CA ILE A 495 -31.77 -16.16 -13.10
C ILE A 495 -31.09 -16.43 -14.44
N TRP A 496 -30.94 -17.70 -14.79
CA TRP A 496 -30.40 -18.16 -16.06
C TRP A 496 -31.56 -18.49 -17.00
N ASN A 497 -31.78 -17.66 -18.01
CA ASN A 497 -32.86 -17.87 -18.99
C ASN A 497 -32.37 -18.74 -20.15
N PHE A 498 -31.89 -19.96 -19.85
CA PHE A 498 -31.25 -20.86 -20.82
C PHE A 498 -32.14 -22.04 -21.26
N GLY A 499 -33.44 -22.00 -20.97
CA GLY A 499 -34.36 -23.09 -21.27
C GLY A 499 -34.19 -24.27 -20.31
N GLU A 500 -34.18 -25.50 -20.83
CA GLU A 500 -34.06 -26.75 -20.04
C GLU A 500 -32.59 -27.13 -19.73
N ILE A 501 -31.63 -26.23 -19.96
CA ILE A 501 -30.21 -26.49 -19.68
C ILE A 501 -29.94 -26.30 -18.20
N ASP A 502 -29.44 -27.34 -17.53
CA ASP A 502 -28.96 -27.24 -16.15
C ASP A 502 -27.67 -26.42 -16.09
N VAL A 503 -27.67 -25.37 -15.27
CA VAL A 503 -26.53 -24.46 -15.07
C VAL A 503 -26.04 -24.54 -13.63
N HIS A 504 -24.82 -25.05 -13.44
CA HIS A 504 -24.11 -24.99 -12.17
C HIS A 504 -23.54 -23.59 -11.97
N THR A 505 -24.12 -22.86 -11.02
CA THR A 505 -23.72 -21.47 -10.74
C THR A 505 -22.52 -21.43 -9.78
N ALA A 506 -21.54 -20.58 -10.07
CA ALA A 506 -20.46 -20.23 -9.15
C ALA A 506 -20.28 -18.71 -9.06
N PRO A 507 -20.23 -18.09 -7.87
CA PRO A 507 -20.37 -18.73 -6.57
C PRO A 507 -21.81 -19.22 -6.32
N THR A 508 -21.95 -20.32 -5.57
CA THR A 508 -23.24 -20.92 -5.20
C THR A 508 -24.06 -20.00 -4.30
N GLN A 509 -23.37 -19.24 -3.43
CA GLN A 509 -23.97 -18.16 -2.64
C GLN A 509 -23.44 -16.83 -3.13
N LEU A 510 -24.33 -15.98 -3.65
CA LEU A 510 -23.94 -14.67 -4.17
C LEU A 510 -23.55 -13.73 -3.02
N PRO A 511 -22.41 -13.03 -3.12
CA PRO A 511 -22.04 -11.98 -2.18
C PRO A 511 -22.91 -10.73 -2.37
N PRO A 512 -22.90 -9.78 -1.41
CA PRO A 512 -23.53 -8.49 -1.59
C PRO A 512 -22.99 -7.75 -2.80
N VAL A 513 -23.88 -7.05 -3.48
CA VAL A 513 -23.58 -6.17 -4.61
C VAL A 513 -23.38 -4.77 -4.08
N TYR A 514 -22.31 -4.09 -4.52
CA TYR A 514 -22.01 -2.71 -4.16
C TYR A 514 -22.04 -1.86 -5.41
N ALA A 515 -22.53 -0.63 -5.28
CA ALA A 515 -22.54 0.31 -6.39
C ALA A 515 -21.13 0.53 -6.96
N ASN A 516 -21.05 0.55 -8.30
CA ASN A 516 -19.82 0.69 -9.09
C ASN A 516 -18.77 -0.39 -8.84
N ASP A 517 -19.11 -1.44 -8.09
CA ASP A 517 -18.28 -2.62 -7.94
C ASP A 517 -18.80 -3.73 -8.85
N ARG A 518 -17.92 -4.65 -9.23
CA ARG A 518 -18.34 -5.76 -10.08
C ARG A 518 -18.82 -6.96 -9.27
N LEU A 519 -19.80 -7.67 -9.81
CA LEU A 519 -20.17 -9.02 -9.43
C LEU A 519 -19.93 -9.95 -10.63
N ILE A 520 -19.02 -10.93 -10.48
CA ILE A 520 -18.84 -11.99 -11.47
C ILE A 520 -19.65 -13.22 -11.04
N ILE A 521 -20.40 -13.76 -11.98
CA ILE A 521 -21.15 -15.00 -11.83
C ILE A 521 -20.81 -15.90 -13.00
N TYR A 522 -20.41 -17.12 -12.68
CA TYR A 522 -20.17 -18.18 -13.65
C TYR A 522 -21.34 -19.14 -13.72
N GLY A 523 -21.61 -19.62 -14.93
CA GLY A 523 -22.51 -20.74 -15.19
C GLY A 523 -21.76 -21.83 -15.94
N LEU A 524 -21.61 -23.00 -15.33
CA LEU A 524 -21.11 -24.21 -15.99
C LEU A 524 -22.28 -25.07 -16.45
N MET A 525 -22.28 -25.41 -17.73
CA MET A 525 -23.36 -26.16 -18.36
C MET A 525 -22.90 -27.59 -18.66
N ASP A 526 -23.73 -28.57 -18.31
CA ASP A 526 -23.48 -29.97 -18.65
C ASP A 526 -23.96 -30.26 -20.09
N ASN A 527 -23.10 -30.85 -20.93
CA ASN A 527 -23.40 -31.33 -22.31
C ASN A 527 -23.98 -30.29 -23.31
N ILE A 528 -23.12 -29.49 -23.96
CA ILE A 528 -23.54 -28.51 -24.98
C ILE A 528 -23.43 -29.06 -26.38
N SER A 529 -24.14 -30.17 -26.63
CA SER A 529 -24.32 -30.60 -28.01
C SER A 529 -25.12 -29.57 -28.82
N THR A 530 -25.95 -28.71 -28.20
CA THR A 530 -26.70 -27.64 -28.90
C THR A 530 -27.19 -26.56 -27.93
N LEU A 531 -26.49 -25.43 -27.79
CA LEU A 531 -27.16 -24.19 -27.37
C LEU A 531 -28.10 -23.79 -28.52
N PRO A 532 -29.40 -23.59 -28.29
CA PRO A 532 -30.33 -23.29 -29.36
C PRO A 532 -29.97 -21.92 -29.99
N SER A 533 -29.69 -21.93 -31.30
CA SER A 533 -29.21 -20.76 -32.05
C SER A 533 -30.24 -19.63 -32.23
N ASP A 534 -31.51 -19.87 -31.87
CA ASP A 534 -32.65 -18.96 -32.08
C ASP A 534 -33.27 -18.45 -30.76
N VAL A 535 -32.64 -18.64 -29.60
CA VAL A 535 -33.22 -18.25 -28.29
C VAL A 535 -32.57 -16.96 -27.76
N ASN A 536 -33.40 -16.01 -27.31
CA ASN A 536 -33.00 -14.85 -26.51
C ASN A 536 -32.50 -15.31 -25.13
N LEU A 537 -31.31 -15.91 -25.08
CA LEU A 537 -30.68 -16.33 -23.83
C LEU A 537 -30.26 -15.07 -23.06
N SER A 538 -30.61 -15.01 -21.78
CA SER A 538 -30.19 -13.91 -20.90
C SER A 538 -29.79 -14.41 -19.52
N VAL A 539 -28.96 -13.61 -18.85
CA VAL A 539 -28.62 -13.77 -17.43
C VAL A 539 -29.08 -12.52 -16.72
N GLU A 540 -29.90 -12.68 -15.69
CA GLU A 540 -30.53 -11.54 -15.01
C GLU A 540 -30.24 -11.56 -13.52
N LEU A 541 -29.93 -10.39 -12.96
CA LEU A 541 -29.65 -10.20 -11.55
C LEU A 541 -30.85 -9.49 -10.89
N TYR A 542 -31.40 -10.10 -9.85
CA TYR A 542 -32.58 -9.59 -9.14
C TYR A 542 -32.36 -9.51 -7.63
N THR A 543 -33.12 -8.64 -6.97
CA THR A 543 -33.35 -8.72 -5.52
C THR A 543 -34.35 -9.83 -5.20
N LYS A 544 -34.10 -10.64 -4.17
CA LYS A 544 -34.94 -11.78 -3.77
C LYS A 544 -36.34 -11.40 -3.27
N GLU A 545 -36.50 -10.24 -2.64
CA GLU A 545 -37.77 -9.87 -1.97
C GLU A 545 -38.66 -9.04 -2.89
N ASP A 546 -38.11 -7.99 -3.50
CA ASP A 546 -38.90 -7.04 -4.30
C ASP A 546 -38.86 -7.31 -5.81
N HIS A 547 -38.17 -8.39 -6.22
CA HIS A 547 -37.95 -8.74 -7.64
C HIS A 547 -37.49 -7.56 -8.53
N HIS A 548 -36.77 -6.60 -7.94
CA HIS A 548 -36.19 -5.49 -8.67
C HIS A 548 -34.98 -5.98 -9.49
N ARG A 549 -34.98 -5.68 -10.79
CA ARG A 549 -33.93 -6.10 -11.72
C ARG A 549 -32.75 -5.13 -11.65
N LEU A 550 -31.58 -5.63 -11.24
CA LEU A 550 -30.34 -4.88 -11.11
C LEU A 550 -29.50 -4.89 -12.39
N GLY A 551 -29.71 -5.89 -13.24
CA GLY A 551 -29.02 -5.98 -14.52
C GLY A 551 -29.53 -7.15 -15.36
N GLU A 552 -29.34 -7.02 -16.66
CA GLU A 552 -29.64 -8.04 -17.67
C GLU A 552 -28.43 -8.12 -18.62
N ALA A 553 -27.91 -9.32 -18.86
CA ALA A 553 -26.97 -9.62 -19.93
C ALA A 553 -27.69 -10.44 -20.99
N ARG A 554 -27.73 -9.95 -22.23
CA ARG A 554 -28.27 -10.70 -23.37
C ARG A 554 -27.16 -11.37 -24.17
N ILE A 555 -27.44 -12.58 -24.66
CA ILE A 555 -26.59 -13.31 -25.58
C ILE A 555 -27.02 -12.97 -27.01
N GLU A 556 -26.45 -11.92 -27.61
CA GLU A 556 -26.79 -11.55 -28.99
C GLU A 556 -26.14 -12.46 -30.04
N ARG A 557 -24.98 -13.05 -29.72
CA ARG A 557 -24.27 -13.98 -30.60
C ARG A 557 -23.28 -14.84 -29.81
N ILE A 558 -23.35 -16.17 -29.97
CA ILE A 558 -22.32 -17.08 -29.48
C ILE A 558 -21.10 -16.90 -30.39
N SER A 559 -20.06 -16.22 -29.92
CA SER A 559 -18.78 -16.15 -30.62
C SER A 559 -18.24 -17.58 -30.79
N SER A 560 -17.88 -17.92 -32.03
CA SER A 560 -17.41 -19.25 -32.42
C SER A 560 -16.33 -19.80 -31.47
N ILE A 561 -16.64 -20.97 -30.91
CA ILE A 561 -15.82 -21.96 -30.19
C ILE A 561 -14.30 -21.68 -30.23
N ASP A 562 -13.82 -20.78 -29.37
CA ASP A 562 -12.41 -20.77 -28.99
C ASP A 562 -12.25 -21.91 -27.98
N ASN A 563 -11.73 -23.05 -28.43
CA ASN A 563 -11.59 -24.31 -27.69
C ASN A 563 -10.63 -24.23 -26.47
N LYS A 564 -10.26 -23.02 -26.04
CA LYS A 564 -9.29 -22.81 -24.98
C LYS A 564 -9.85 -23.01 -23.59
N GLY A 565 -11.18 -22.96 -23.37
CA GLY A 565 -11.80 -23.33 -22.09
C GLY A 565 -11.39 -22.45 -20.90
N SER A 566 -10.98 -21.20 -21.13
CA SER A 566 -10.46 -20.30 -20.10
C SER A 566 -11.55 -19.93 -19.08
N ILE A 567 -12.76 -19.57 -19.54
CA ILE A 567 -13.92 -19.30 -18.69
C ILE A 567 -14.38 -20.56 -17.95
N ALA A 568 -14.40 -21.70 -18.64
CA ALA A 568 -14.75 -22.97 -18.00
C ALA A 568 -13.78 -23.32 -16.86
N ARG A 569 -12.49 -23.01 -17.03
CA ARG A 569 -11.49 -23.19 -15.96
C ARG A 569 -11.65 -22.21 -14.81
N LEU A 570 -11.98 -20.94 -15.07
CA LEU A 570 -12.29 -19.98 -14.00
C LEU A 570 -13.51 -20.42 -13.19
N ALA A 571 -14.58 -20.84 -13.87
CA ALA A 571 -15.79 -21.35 -13.23
C ALA A 571 -15.52 -22.61 -12.39
N ALA A 572 -14.77 -23.57 -12.95
CA ALA A 572 -14.39 -24.78 -12.22
C ALA A 572 -13.46 -24.47 -11.04
N LYS A 573 -12.55 -23.49 -11.20
CA LYS A 573 -11.69 -23.00 -10.12
C LYS A 573 -12.50 -22.36 -8.99
N ALA A 574 -13.51 -21.55 -9.31
CA ALA A 574 -14.42 -20.97 -8.31
C ALA A 574 -15.13 -22.08 -7.50
N LEU A 575 -15.68 -23.11 -8.16
CA LEU A 575 -16.28 -24.27 -7.49
C LEU A 575 -15.28 -25.05 -6.63
N ILE A 576 -14.05 -25.26 -7.13
CA ILE A 576 -12.98 -25.93 -6.38
C ILE A 576 -12.67 -25.15 -5.09
N LEU A 577 -12.60 -23.82 -5.15
CA LEU A 577 -12.36 -22.99 -3.97
C LEU A 577 -13.53 -23.12 -2.99
N GLU A 578 -14.78 -23.06 -3.43
CA GLU A 578 -15.94 -23.28 -2.54
C GLU A 578 -15.87 -24.62 -1.80
N LEU A 579 -15.53 -25.70 -2.51
CA LEU A 579 -15.39 -27.04 -1.92
C LEU A 579 -14.20 -27.13 -0.96
N GLN A 580 -13.07 -26.47 -1.27
CA GLN A 580 -11.91 -26.42 -0.38
C GLN A 580 -12.24 -25.76 0.95
N HIS A 581 -13.06 -24.71 0.92
CA HIS A 581 -13.38 -23.88 2.08
C HIS A 581 -14.66 -24.28 2.82
N ALA A 582 -15.48 -25.18 2.26
CA ALA A 582 -16.64 -25.77 2.95
C ALA A 582 -16.25 -26.58 4.19
N LYS A 583 -14.96 -26.91 4.38
CA LYS A 583 -14.46 -27.52 5.61
C LYS A 583 -14.58 -26.54 6.79
N LYS A 584 -15.42 -26.89 7.77
CA LYS A 584 -15.54 -26.33 9.14
C LYS A 584 -16.43 -25.08 9.32
N ALA A 585 -17.74 -25.28 9.32
CA ALA A 585 -18.60 -24.56 10.28
C ALA A 585 -18.94 -25.53 11.43
N PRO A 586 -18.49 -25.31 12.68
CA PRO A 586 -19.00 -26.08 13.79
C PRO A 586 -20.49 -25.76 13.92
N THR A 587 -21.34 -26.73 13.60
CA THR A 587 -22.78 -26.67 13.85
C THR A 587 -23.00 -26.54 15.35
N GLY A 588 -23.25 -25.31 15.80
CA GLY A 588 -23.65 -25.02 17.15
C GLY A 588 -25.10 -25.42 17.36
N SER A 589 -25.34 -26.62 17.89
CA SER A 589 -26.50 -26.87 18.73
C SER A 589 -26.03 -27.34 20.10
N LEU A 590 -26.43 -26.59 21.13
CA LEU A 590 -26.05 -26.75 22.54
C LEU A 590 -26.65 -28.02 23.20
N GLN A 591 -27.03 -29.04 22.42
CA GLN A 591 -27.73 -30.23 22.89
C GLN A 591 -27.00 -31.56 22.65
N SER A 592 -25.81 -31.59 22.04
CA SER A 592 -25.07 -32.85 21.84
C SER A 592 -24.00 -33.14 22.90
N ARG A 593 -24.03 -32.49 24.07
CA ARG A 593 -23.01 -32.73 25.13
C ARG A 593 -23.13 -34.07 25.85
N PHE A 594 -24.10 -34.91 25.50
CA PHE A 594 -24.19 -36.29 25.99
C PHE A 594 -24.82 -37.21 24.94
N GLN A 595 -24.08 -37.54 23.88
CA GLN A 595 -24.23 -38.82 23.18
C GLN A 595 -22.98 -39.06 22.30
N ASP A 596 -22.13 -39.98 22.75
CA ASP A 596 -21.11 -40.75 22.03
C ASP A 596 -20.10 -40.03 21.10
N GLU A 597 -18.90 -39.76 21.64
CA GLU A 597 -17.69 -39.22 20.96
C GLU A 597 -17.09 -40.14 19.87
N ILE A 598 -17.71 -41.29 19.58
CA ILE A 598 -17.18 -42.29 18.65
C ILE A 598 -17.75 -42.10 17.22
N ASP A 599 -19.03 -41.73 17.07
CA ASP A 599 -19.69 -41.59 15.75
C ASP A 599 -19.38 -40.27 15.00
N LEU A 600 -18.99 -39.22 15.72
CA LEU A 600 -18.65 -37.92 15.11
C LEU A 600 -17.29 -37.93 14.39
N LYS A 601 -16.36 -38.81 14.77
CA LYS A 601 -15.05 -38.93 14.10
C LYS A 601 -15.13 -39.72 12.79
N GLU A 602 -16.00 -40.72 12.69
CA GLU A 602 -16.15 -41.50 11.46
C GLU A 602 -16.87 -40.69 10.37
N ASN A 603 -17.99 -40.03 10.69
CA ASN A 603 -18.74 -39.19 9.72
C ASN A 603 -17.95 -37.98 9.19
N THR A 604 -17.10 -37.37 10.02
CA THR A 604 -16.26 -36.23 9.59
C THR A 604 -15.19 -36.68 8.60
N THR A 605 -14.64 -37.89 8.76
CA THR A 605 -13.57 -38.42 7.91
C THR A 605 -14.10 -38.81 6.52
N GLU A 606 -15.30 -39.39 6.46
CA GLU A 606 -15.95 -39.81 5.21
C GLU A 606 -16.40 -38.61 4.34
N MET A 607 -16.97 -37.57 4.97
CA MET A 607 -17.36 -36.35 4.27
C MET A 607 -16.13 -35.60 3.73
N GLU A 608 -15.05 -35.51 4.51
CA GLU A 608 -13.79 -34.91 4.06
C GLU A 608 -13.15 -35.66 2.89
N GLU A 609 -13.25 -36.98 2.88
CA GLU A 609 -12.74 -37.82 1.79
C GLU A 609 -13.59 -37.68 0.53
N THR A 610 -14.90 -37.50 0.68
CA THR A 610 -15.84 -37.24 -0.43
C THR A 610 -15.59 -35.87 -1.07
N THR A 611 -15.42 -34.80 -0.28
CA THR A 611 -15.08 -33.46 -0.80
C THR A 611 -13.73 -33.47 -1.50
N LYS A 612 -12.72 -34.15 -0.92
CA LYS A 612 -11.40 -34.30 -1.55
C LYS A 612 -11.51 -35.00 -2.91
N LYS A 613 -12.28 -36.08 -3.01
CA LYS A 613 -12.51 -36.80 -4.27
C LYS A 613 -13.15 -35.89 -5.32
N ARG A 614 -14.16 -35.08 -4.94
CA ARG A 614 -14.81 -34.13 -5.85
C ARG A 614 -13.86 -33.04 -6.35
N ILE A 615 -12.98 -32.51 -5.49
CA ILE A 615 -11.95 -31.53 -5.89
C ILE A 615 -10.98 -32.14 -6.91
N ILE A 616 -10.52 -33.37 -6.67
CA ILE A 616 -9.64 -34.08 -7.61
C ILE A 616 -10.35 -34.33 -8.94
N GLU A 617 -11.62 -34.72 -8.93
CA GLU A 617 -12.41 -34.93 -10.14
C GLU A 617 -12.52 -33.65 -10.98
N LEU A 618 -12.93 -32.52 -10.37
CA LEU A 618 -12.99 -31.23 -11.06
C LEU A 618 -11.61 -30.78 -11.56
N SER A 619 -10.57 -30.97 -10.74
CA SER A 619 -9.19 -30.67 -11.08
C SER A 619 -8.74 -31.43 -12.33
N LEU A 620 -9.01 -32.75 -12.42
CA LEU A 620 -8.64 -33.57 -13.56
C LEU A 620 -9.48 -33.25 -14.80
N ASN A 621 -10.79 -33.05 -14.65
CA ASN A 621 -11.71 -32.76 -15.76
C ASN A 621 -11.37 -31.46 -16.48
N TYR A 622 -11.01 -30.42 -15.73
CA TYR A 622 -10.66 -29.10 -16.28
C TYR A 622 -9.14 -28.84 -16.35
N SER A 623 -8.33 -29.85 -15.99
CA SER A 623 -6.87 -29.78 -15.91
C SER A 623 -6.35 -28.62 -15.05
N ILE A 624 -6.94 -28.38 -13.88
CA ILE A 624 -6.58 -27.26 -12.98
C ILE A 624 -5.70 -27.75 -11.84
N LEU A 625 -4.55 -27.11 -11.60
CA LEU A 625 -3.69 -27.40 -10.44
C LEU A 625 -4.40 -27.04 -9.12
N THR A 626 -4.32 -27.94 -8.13
CA THR A 626 -4.89 -27.76 -6.77
C THR A 626 -3.92 -28.25 -5.70
N PRO A 627 -4.17 -28.04 -4.39
CA PRO A 627 -3.34 -28.62 -3.33
C PRO A 627 -3.28 -30.16 -3.36
N TYR A 628 -4.22 -30.83 -4.04
CA TYR A 628 -4.32 -32.28 -4.12
C TYR A 628 -3.81 -32.86 -5.45
N THR A 629 -3.42 -32.02 -6.41
CA THR A 629 -2.93 -32.42 -7.74
C THR A 629 -1.60 -31.75 -8.08
N ALA A 630 -0.83 -32.35 -8.98
CA ALA A 630 0.44 -31.80 -9.46
C ALA A 630 0.69 -32.20 -10.92
N PHE A 631 1.37 -31.33 -11.67
CA PHE A 631 1.81 -31.64 -13.03
C PHE A 631 3.15 -32.34 -13.00
N VAL A 632 3.27 -33.49 -13.66
CA VAL A 632 4.54 -34.22 -13.82
C VAL A 632 4.83 -34.53 -15.28
N GLY A 633 6.03 -34.16 -15.76
CA GLY A 633 6.54 -34.49 -17.07
C GLY A 633 7.82 -35.33 -16.96
N ILE A 634 7.91 -36.43 -17.72
CA ILE A 634 9.08 -37.33 -17.70
C ILE A 634 9.71 -37.38 -19.09
N GLU A 635 10.99 -37.02 -19.14
CA GLU A 635 11.85 -37.19 -20.31
C GLU A 635 12.64 -38.51 -20.17
N LYS A 636 12.15 -39.57 -20.81
CA LYS A 636 12.85 -40.87 -20.81
C LYS A 636 14.18 -40.76 -21.57
N ARG A 637 15.27 -41.13 -20.92
CA ARG A 637 16.63 -41.15 -21.46
C ARG A 637 17.16 -42.58 -21.51
N ILE A 638 17.84 -42.94 -22.60
CA ILE A 638 18.47 -44.25 -22.78
C ILE A 638 19.98 -44.05 -22.58
N ASN A 639 20.58 -44.79 -21.65
CA ASN A 639 22.03 -44.81 -21.35
C ASN A 639 22.64 -43.54 -20.74
N GLN A 640 22.35 -43.27 -19.46
CA GLN A 640 23.20 -42.37 -18.64
C GLN A 640 23.53 -43.05 -17.30
N SER A 641 24.84 -43.19 -17.03
CA SER A 641 25.38 -43.72 -15.78
C SER A 641 25.31 -42.67 -14.67
N ASN A 642 24.99 -43.10 -13.44
CA ASN A 642 24.90 -42.32 -12.20
C ASN A 642 25.81 -41.08 -12.16
N ILE A 643 25.21 -39.90 -12.02
CA ILE A 643 25.94 -38.68 -11.68
C ILE A 643 25.37 -38.10 -10.39
N ASP A 644 26.28 -37.73 -9.49
CA ASP A 644 26.09 -36.86 -8.33
C ASP A 644 25.44 -35.52 -8.75
N MET A 645 24.11 -35.48 -8.78
CA MET A 645 23.30 -34.33 -9.18
C MET A 645 23.31 -33.26 -8.09
N VAL A 646 23.43 -32.00 -8.48
CA VAL A 646 23.55 -30.88 -7.54
C VAL A 646 22.26 -30.07 -7.48
N LEU A 647 21.75 -29.81 -6.27
CA LEU A 647 20.60 -28.94 -6.08
C LEU A 647 20.98 -27.47 -6.29
N ARG A 648 20.17 -26.75 -7.07
CA ARG A 648 20.29 -25.30 -7.31
C ARG A 648 18.97 -24.60 -7.09
N GLU A 649 18.98 -23.61 -6.22
CA GLU A 649 17.81 -22.78 -5.97
C GLU A 649 17.94 -21.48 -6.75
N VAL A 650 16.89 -21.12 -7.47
CA VAL A 650 16.81 -19.81 -8.12
C VAL A 650 16.56 -18.76 -7.03
N PRO A 651 17.43 -17.73 -6.91
CA PRO A 651 17.24 -16.66 -5.94
C PRO A 651 15.92 -15.91 -6.17
N ILE A 652 15.27 -15.49 -5.08
CA ILE A 652 14.03 -14.73 -5.12
C ILE A 652 14.38 -13.23 -5.12
N GLN A 653 13.94 -12.48 -6.11
CA GLN A 653 14.11 -11.03 -6.13
C GLN A 653 13.13 -10.36 -5.14
N VAL A 654 13.64 -9.42 -4.35
CA VAL A 654 12.84 -8.60 -3.43
C VAL A 654 12.30 -7.40 -4.17
N SER A 655 11.07 -7.00 -3.83
CA SER A 655 10.43 -5.84 -4.44
C SER A 655 11.25 -4.56 -4.25
N ALA A 656 11.18 -3.65 -5.22
CA ALA A 656 11.71 -2.30 -5.17
C ALA A 656 11.11 -1.52 -4.00
N ASP A 657 9.82 -1.72 -3.73
CA ASP A 657 9.13 -1.12 -2.59
C ASP A 657 9.70 -1.65 -1.26
N ASP A 658 10.22 -2.88 -1.30
CA ASP A 658 10.89 -3.56 -0.19
C ASP A 658 12.43 -3.31 -0.21
N GLN A 659 13.00 -2.50 -1.12
CA GLN A 659 14.45 -2.22 -1.15
C GLN A 659 14.94 -1.57 0.15
N HIS A 660 14.08 -0.80 0.82
CA HIS A 660 14.37 -0.22 2.14
C HIS A 660 14.47 -1.27 3.27
N LEU A 661 14.01 -2.50 3.06
CA LEU A 661 14.15 -3.61 4.02
C LEU A 661 15.53 -4.25 3.98
N ILE A 662 16.28 -4.08 2.88
CA ILE A 662 17.57 -4.75 2.67
C ILE A 662 18.71 -3.75 2.45
N LEU A 663 18.43 -2.50 2.06
CA LEU A 663 19.41 -1.43 2.08
C LEU A 663 19.54 -0.88 3.50
N SER A 664 20.51 -1.44 4.21
CA SER A 664 21.30 -0.68 5.16
C SER A 664 21.84 0.60 4.50
N TYR A 665 21.09 1.70 4.50
CA TYR A 665 21.69 3.05 4.42
C TYR A 665 22.03 3.49 5.83
N THR A 666 23.08 2.86 6.36
CA THR A 666 23.61 3.17 7.69
C THR A 666 24.47 4.43 7.71
N SER A 667 24.67 5.12 6.58
CA SER A 667 25.52 6.33 6.52
C SER A 667 25.01 7.41 5.56
N PHE A 668 25.20 8.67 5.96
CA PHE A 668 25.04 9.84 5.08
C PHE A 668 26.10 9.84 3.94
N PRO A 669 25.82 10.47 2.79
CA PRO A 669 26.79 10.64 1.70
C PRO A 669 27.92 11.64 2.04
N PHE A 670 27.90 12.21 3.24
CA PHE A 670 28.90 13.11 3.79
C PHE A 670 29.25 12.68 5.22
N ALA A 671 30.40 13.10 5.73
CA ALA A 671 30.81 12.83 7.09
C ALA A 671 29.84 13.48 8.11
N THR A 672 29.43 12.69 9.11
CA THR A 672 28.65 13.12 10.27
C THR A 672 29.48 13.00 11.55
N ASN A 673 29.16 13.85 12.51
CA ASN A 673 29.80 13.83 13.82
C ASN A 673 29.15 12.76 14.71
N ARG A 674 29.97 11.84 15.24
CA ARG A 674 29.51 10.73 16.09
C ARG A 674 29.79 10.94 17.59
N ASN A 675 30.60 11.94 17.93
CA ASN A 675 30.77 12.42 19.30
C ASN A 675 29.48 13.08 19.80
N ASN A 676 29.39 13.31 21.11
CA ASN A 676 28.20 13.93 21.67
C ASN A 676 28.17 15.41 21.28
N ILE A 677 27.05 15.89 20.75
CA ILE A 677 26.89 17.31 20.39
C ILE A 677 27.24 18.27 21.54
N THR A 678 27.07 17.83 22.80
CA THR A 678 27.37 18.63 23.98
C THR A 678 28.87 18.93 24.16
N ASP A 679 29.73 18.17 23.48
CA ASP A 679 31.18 18.35 23.49
C ASP A 679 31.58 19.61 22.70
N ASP A 680 30.85 19.90 21.61
CA ASP A 680 31.13 21.02 20.70
C ASP A 680 30.19 22.21 20.91
N TYR A 681 28.95 21.96 21.34
CA TYR A 681 27.89 22.94 21.51
C TYR A 681 27.31 22.96 22.93
N GLU A 682 27.03 24.17 23.43
CA GLU A 682 26.22 24.41 24.61
C GLU A 682 24.75 24.56 24.18
N ILE A 683 23.89 23.63 24.61
CA ILE A 683 22.47 23.60 24.23
C ILE A 683 21.65 24.37 25.26
N SER A 684 20.87 25.35 24.80
CA SER A 684 19.91 26.07 25.65
C SER A 684 18.63 25.26 25.81
N PRO A 685 17.98 25.28 27.00
CA PRO A 685 16.65 24.71 27.19
C PRO A 685 15.53 25.51 26.50
N GLU A 686 15.83 26.74 26.05
CA GLU A 686 14.90 27.61 25.34
C GLU A 686 14.61 27.07 23.93
N ALA A 687 13.33 26.73 23.68
CA ALA A 687 12.86 26.33 22.36
C ALA A 687 12.67 27.57 21.48
N LEU A 688 13.25 27.54 20.27
CA LEU A 688 13.04 28.58 19.26
C LEU A 688 11.73 28.34 18.48
N GLY A 689 11.25 27.09 18.46
CA GLY A 689 9.99 26.68 17.84
C GLY A 689 9.76 25.17 17.96
N VAL A 690 8.51 24.74 17.85
CA VAL A 690 8.10 23.33 17.77
C VAL A 690 7.49 23.12 16.39
N GLY A 691 8.15 22.31 15.54
CA GLY A 691 7.65 22.00 14.20
C GLY A 691 7.16 20.56 14.11
N ILE A 692 6.42 20.25 13.04
CA ILE A 692 5.87 18.90 12.74
C ILE A 692 6.98 17.83 12.70
N ASN A 693 8.21 18.21 12.33
CA ASN A 693 9.35 17.31 12.18
C ASN A 693 10.33 17.30 13.38
N GLY A 694 10.04 18.04 14.46
CA GLY A 694 10.85 18.03 15.68
C GLY A 694 11.00 19.39 16.37
N LYS A 695 11.57 19.35 17.58
CA LYS A 695 11.82 20.55 18.40
C LYS A 695 13.10 21.27 17.93
N VAL A 696 13.03 22.59 17.78
CA VAL A 696 14.19 23.43 17.47
C VAL A 696 14.63 24.17 18.73
N LEU A 697 15.88 23.98 19.13
CA LEU A 697 16.49 24.58 20.31
C LEU A 697 17.55 25.61 19.90
N LYS A 698 17.82 26.58 20.77
CA LYS A 698 18.98 27.46 20.60
C LYS A 698 20.24 26.76 21.11
N CYS A 699 21.36 26.88 20.41
CA CYS A 699 22.65 26.39 20.89
C CYS A 699 23.77 27.39 20.60
N LYS A 700 24.92 27.21 21.26
CA LYS A 700 26.10 28.05 21.10
C LYS A 700 27.35 27.19 20.94
N HIS A 701 28.11 27.39 19.87
CA HIS A 701 29.37 26.68 19.67
C HIS A 701 30.36 27.08 20.79
N ARG A 702 30.91 26.10 21.51
CA ARG A 702 31.74 26.36 22.71
C ARG A 702 33.02 27.14 22.42
N ARG A 703 33.74 26.76 21.35
CA ARG A 703 35.00 27.39 20.93
C ARG A 703 34.83 28.79 20.33
N THR A 704 33.89 28.96 19.40
CA THR A 704 33.75 30.22 18.65
C THR A 704 32.78 31.19 19.31
N GLY A 705 31.92 30.70 20.21
CA GLY A 705 30.84 31.47 20.81
C GLY A 705 29.69 31.79 19.85
N GLN A 706 29.71 31.23 18.63
CA GLN A 706 28.68 31.46 17.61
C GLN A 706 27.33 30.87 18.05
N LYS A 707 26.26 31.66 17.92
CA LYS A 707 24.88 31.20 18.16
C LYS A 707 24.36 30.43 16.95
N CYS A 708 23.72 29.30 17.20
CA CYS A 708 23.17 28.40 16.18
C CYS A 708 21.76 27.95 16.59
N ALA A 709 21.02 27.38 15.65
CA ALA A 709 19.78 26.66 15.89
C ALA A 709 20.03 25.15 15.79
N LEU A 710 19.41 24.37 16.66
CA LEU A 710 19.55 22.92 16.71
C LEU A 710 18.18 22.27 16.48
N LYS A 711 18.01 21.61 15.34
CA LYS A 711 16.83 20.77 15.06
C LYS A 711 17.13 19.33 15.44
N ILE A 712 16.28 18.73 16.27
CA ILE A 712 16.44 17.35 16.72
C ILE A 712 15.34 16.51 16.08
N ILE A 713 15.73 15.53 15.26
CA ILE A 713 14.81 14.65 14.53
C ILE A 713 15.13 13.21 14.87
N LYS A 714 14.11 12.36 15.03
CA LYS A 714 14.31 10.91 15.17
C LYS A 714 14.90 10.34 13.88
N ASP A 715 15.92 9.50 14.02
CA ASP A 715 16.60 8.89 12.88
C ASP A 715 15.63 7.99 12.10
N SER A 716 15.31 8.39 10.87
CA SER A 716 14.37 7.72 9.96
C SER A 716 14.77 8.01 8.52
N ILE A 717 14.22 7.24 7.57
CA ILE A 717 14.50 7.41 6.14
C ILE A 717 14.17 8.84 5.68
N LYS A 718 12.99 9.35 6.05
CA LYS A 718 12.56 10.72 5.73
C LYS A 718 13.48 11.77 6.34
N ALA A 719 13.87 11.60 7.60
CA ALA A 719 14.78 12.52 8.27
C ALA A 719 16.17 12.54 7.61
N ARG A 720 16.70 11.38 7.21
CA ARG A 720 17.97 11.30 6.48
C ARG A 720 17.86 11.99 5.11
N GLN A 721 16.76 11.78 4.39
CA GLN A 721 16.52 12.43 3.09
C GLN A 721 16.34 13.94 3.21
N GLU A 722 15.60 14.42 4.21
CA GLU A 722 15.50 15.85 4.55
C GLU A 722 16.89 16.46 4.73
N VAL A 723 17.75 15.84 5.55
CA VAL A 723 19.10 16.35 5.81
C VAL A 723 19.95 16.35 4.54
N ILE A 724 19.87 15.30 3.73
CA ILE A 724 20.61 15.19 2.46
C ILE A 724 20.19 16.32 1.51
N LEU A 725 18.89 16.53 1.32
CA LEU A 725 18.38 17.56 0.42
C LEU A 725 18.66 18.96 0.95
N HIS A 726 18.50 19.21 2.25
CA HIS A 726 18.80 20.50 2.86
C HIS A 726 20.28 20.85 2.74
N LYS A 727 21.17 19.90 3.06
CA LYS A 727 22.62 20.11 2.95
C LYS A 727 23.04 20.34 1.50
N LYS A 728 22.49 19.57 0.56
CA LYS A 728 22.70 19.75 -0.87
C LYS A 728 22.22 21.13 -1.33
N ALA A 729 21.06 21.58 -0.87
CA ALA A 729 20.45 22.85 -1.27
C ALA A 729 21.10 24.10 -0.66
N CYS A 730 21.76 23.99 0.49
CA CYS A 730 22.43 25.14 1.09
C CYS A 730 23.81 25.41 0.46
N GLU A 731 24.37 24.46 -0.30
CA GLU A 731 25.61 24.64 -1.06
C GLU A 731 25.43 25.72 -2.13
N SER A 732 26.00 26.91 -1.90
CA SER A 732 26.02 28.04 -2.84
C SER A 732 24.72 28.85 -2.99
N CYS A 733 23.79 28.79 -2.02
CA CYS A 733 22.60 29.65 -1.98
C CYS A 733 22.49 30.46 -0.69
N GLN A 734 22.58 31.79 -0.78
CA GLN A 734 22.49 32.68 0.38
C GLN A 734 21.06 32.82 0.95
N TYR A 735 20.04 32.39 0.21
CA TYR A 735 18.62 32.50 0.60
C TYR A 735 18.05 31.19 1.15
N ILE A 736 18.90 30.22 1.46
CA ILE A 736 18.54 28.96 2.12
C ILE A 736 19.29 28.90 3.45
N VAL A 737 18.58 28.49 4.51
CA VAL A 737 19.14 28.33 5.85
C VAL A 737 20.29 27.32 5.80
N GLN A 738 21.47 27.74 6.26
CA GLN A 738 22.69 26.95 6.18
C GLN A 738 22.73 25.83 7.23
N VAL A 739 23.06 24.62 6.79
CA VAL A 739 23.38 23.48 7.67
C VAL A 739 24.87 23.55 8.01
N LEU A 740 25.18 23.77 9.28
CA LEU A 740 26.53 23.93 9.80
C LEU A 740 27.16 22.57 10.16
N ASP A 741 26.43 21.76 10.93
CA ASP A 741 26.88 20.43 11.37
C ASP A 741 25.72 19.44 11.44
N VAL A 742 26.03 18.15 11.31
CA VAL A 742 25.08 17.05 11.47
C VAL A 742 25.68 16.02 12.42
N TYR A 743 24.99 15.74 13.54
CA TYR A 743 25.39 14.71 14.50
C TYR A 743 24.42 13.53 14.48
N GLU A 744 24.98 12.33 14.69
CA GLU A 744 24.23 11.10 14.96
C GLU A 744 24.44 10.73 16.42
N ASN A 745 23.47 11.05 17.29
CA ASN A 745 23.56 10.74 18.73
C ASN A 745 22.39 9.88 19.20
N LYS A 746 22.49 9.36 20.42
CA LYS A 746 21.43 8.59 21.07
C LYS A 746 20.85 9.37 22.24
N PHE A 747 19.52 9.52 22.27
CA PHE A 747 18.79 10.09 23.41
C PHE A 747 17.79 9.05 23.92
N ARG A 748 17.85 8.71 25.22
CA ARG A 748 16.97 7.70 25.86
C ARG A 748 16.86 6.39 25.06
N SER A 749 17.99 5.89 24.56
CA SER A 749 18.09 4.69 23.71
C SER A 749 17.50 4.78 22.30
N GLN A 750 17.00 5.95 21.87
CA GLN A 750 16.57 6.22 20.49
C GLN A 750 17.68 6.93 19.70
N ARG A 751 17.87 6.57 18.42
CA ARG A 751 18.79 7.27 17.52
C ARG A 751 18.15 8.56 17.02
N CYS A 752 18.90 9.65 17.07
CA CYS A 752 18.46 10.96 16.60
C CYS A 752 19.51 11.55 15.67
N ILE A 753 19.04 12.28 14.67
CA ILE A 753 19.84 13.16 13.82
C ILE A 753 19.67 14.58 14.36
N LEU A 754 20.79 15.23 14.61
CA LEU A 754 20.85 16.58 15.16
C LEU A 754 21.44 17.49 14.10
N ILE A 755 20.63 18.43 13.62
CA ILE A 755 20.99 19.34 12.55
C ILE A 755 21.29 20.70 13.19
N VAL A 756 22.56 21.09 13.18
CA VAL A 756 22.97 22.43 13.60
C VAL A 756 22.87 23.33 12.39
N MET A 757 22.10 24.40 12.51
CA MET A 757 21.82 25.38 11.47
C MET A 757 22.23 26.77 11.93
N GLU A 758 22.38 27.70 10.99
CA GLU A 758 22.53 29.11 11.34
C GLU A 758 21.33 29.64 12.12
N CYS A 759 21.57 30.58 13.03
CA CYS A 759 20.51 31.15 13.86
C CYS A 759 19.83 32.31 13.14
N MET A 760 18.51 32.23 12.98
CA MET A 760 17.69 33.26 12.34
C MET A 760 17.13 34.21 13.42
N GLU A 761 17.93 35.18 13.86
CA GLU A 761 17.59 36.07 14.99
C GLU A 761 16.45 37.06 14.67
N GLY A 762 16.11 37.23 13.39
CA GLY A 762 15.01 38.08 12.93
C GLY A 762 13.62 37.44 13.04
N GLY A 763 13.54 36.13 13.30
CA GLY A 763 12.28 35.40 13.38
C GLY A 763 11.56 35.26 12.04
N GLU A 764 10.27 34.94 12.09
CA GLU A 764 9.41 34.79 10.91
C GLU A 764 9.10 36.13 10.24
N LEU A 765 9.08 36.14 8.91
CA LEU A 765 8.84 37.34 8.09
C LEU A 765 7.56 38.11 8.51
N PHE A 766 6.45 37.40 8.67
CA PHE A 766 5.15 38.02 8.93
C PHE A 766 5.08 38.67 10.32
N ASN A 767 5.69 38.05 11.33
CA ASN A 767 5.82 38.64 12.67
C ASN A 767 6.65 39.93 12.62
N ARG A 768 7.69 39.99 11.77
CA ARG A 768 8.52 41.18 11.62
C ARG A 768 7.81 42.33 10.91
N ILE A 769 6.94 42.02 9.94
CA ILE A 769 6.08 43.01 9.28
C ILE A 769 5.10 43.60 10.30
N GLN A 770 4.51 42.76 11.17
CA GLN A 770 3.60 43.21 12.24
C GLN A 770 4.29 44.14 13.26
N GLN A 771 5.52 43.82 13.67
CA GLN A 771 6.25 44.55 14.71
C GLN A 771 6.87 45.89 14.25
N ARG A 772 6.73 46.26 12.97
CA ARG A 772 7.34 47.48 12.42
C ARG A 772 6.54 48.72 12.84
N ASN A 773 6.98 49.42 13.89
CA ASN A 773 6.27 50.61 14.41
C ASN A 773 6.64 51.94 13.75
N ASP A 774 7.86 52.07 13.21
CA ASP A 774 8.41 53.38 12.85
C ASP A 774 8.58 53.61 11.33
N ASN A 775 8.20 52.66 10.46
CA ASN A 775 8.29 52.82 9.00
C ASN A 775 7.15 52.07 8.27
N PRO A 776 6.37 52.72 7.38
CA PRO A 776 5.29 52.08 6.64
C PRO A 776 5.82 50.97 5.73
N TYR A 777 5.11 49.85 5.69
CA TYR A 777 5.40 48.73 4.79
C TYR A 777 4.87 49.06 3.39
N THR A 778 5.74 48.98 2.39
CA THR A 778 5.44 49.42 1.01
C THR A 778 5.37 48.26 0.02
N GLU A 779 4.74 48.48 -1.13
CA GLU A 779 4.76 47.52 -2.25
C GLU A 779 6.20 47.18 -2.68
N ARG A 780 7.13 48.13 -2.53
CA ARG A 780 8.56 47.91 -2.78
C ARG A 780 9.20 46.95 -1.77
N ASP A 781 8.80 47.04 -0.50
CA ASP A 781 9.25 46.08 0.52
C ASP A 781 8.75 44.66 0.19
N ALA A 782 7.48 44.53 -0.23
CA ALA A 782 6.91 43.26 -0.68
C ALA A 782 7.68 42.67 -1.87
N ALA A 783 8.00 43.50 -2.87
CA ALA A 783 8.78 43.08 -4.04
C ALA A 783 10.19 42.59 -3.66
N ARG A 784 10.86 43.22 -2.69
CA ARG A 784 12.16 42.76 -2.18
C ARG A 784 12.08 41.38 -1.53
N TYR A 785 11.07 41.12 -0.71
CA TYR A 785 10.87 39.80 -0.10
C TYR A 785 10.53 38.72 -1.12
N ILE A 786 9.64 39.02 -2.08
CA ILE A 786 9.32 38.08 -3.17
C ILE A 786 10.56 37.76 -4.01
N LEU A 787 11.42 38.75 -4.32
CA LEU A 787 12.66 38.50 -5.05
C LEU A 787 13.55 37.47 -4.34
N MET A 788 13.72 37.58 -3.02
CA MET A 788 14.53 36.63 -2.23
C MET A 788 13.92 35.22 -2.23
N ILE A 789 12.59 35.11 -2.10
CA ILE A 789 11.87 33.82 -2.17
C ILE A 789 12.03 33.18 -3.55
N VAL A 790 11.82 33.96 -4.62
CA VAL A 790 11.96 33.49 -6.01
C VAL A 790 13.40 33.04 -6.29
N GLN A 791 14.40 33.73 -5.74
CA GLN A 791 15.81 33.33 -5.89
C GLN A 791 16.12 32.02 -5.15
N ALA A 792 15.57 31.81 -3.95
CA ALA A 792 15.70 30.54 -3.22
C ALA A 792 15.05 29.38 -4.00
N VAL A 793 13.82 29.55 -4.46
CA VAL A 793 13.07 28.51 -5.19
C VAL A 793 13.67 28.22 -6.56
N ASN A 794 14.14 29.24 -7.29
CA ASN A 794 14.85 29.03 -8.56
C ASN A 794 16.11 28.18 -8.38
N HIS A 795 16.86 28.42 -7.31
CA HIS A 795 18.04 27.61 -6.99
C HIS A 795 17.64 26.14 -6.77
N LEU A 796 16.60 25.87 -5.97
CA LEU A 796 16.09 24.51 -5.78
C LEU A 796 15.64 23.87 -7.10
N HIS A 797 14.86 24.58 -7.91
CA HIS A 797 14.30 24.05 -9.16
C HIS A 797 15.38 23.70 -10.19
N LYS A 798 16.49 24.47 -10.22
CA LYS A 798 17.68 24.19 -11.05
C LYS A 798 18.45 22.95 -10.60
N MET A 799 18.41 22.64 -9.31
CA MET A 799 18.97 21.42 -8.72
C MET A 799 18.02 20.22 -8.81
N ASP A 800 16.90 20.40 -9.52
CA ASP A 800 15.81 19.44 -9.62
C ASP A 800 15.16 19.09 -8.27
N ILE A 801 15.16 20.04 -7.33
CA ILE A 801 14.51 19.92 -6.02
C ILE A 801 13.25 20.79 -6.02
N ALA A 802 12.12 20.23 -5.59
CA ALA A 802 10.91 21.00 -5.25
C ALA A 802 10.78 21.09 -3.72
N HIS A 803 10.41 22.26 -3.19
CA HIS A 803 10.30 22.49 -1.74
C HIS A 803 9.01 21.90 -1.18
N ARG A 804 7.88 22.16 -1.85
CA ARG A 804 6.53 21.61 -1.60
C ARG A 804 5.88 22.01 -0.27
N ASP A 805 6.54 22.81 0.56
CA ASP A 805 5.96 23.40 1.79
C ASP A 805 6.33 24.88 1.93
N LEU A 806 6.11 25.67 0.88
CA LEU A 806 6.33 27.13 0.94
C LEU A 806 5.18 27.79 1.70
N LYS A 807 5.49 28.34 2.88
CA LYS A 807 4.53 28.96 3.78
C LYS A 807 5.21 30.00 4.70
N PRO A 808 4.46 30.96 5.29
CA PRO A 808 4.99 32.00 6.18
C PRO A 808 5.99 31.54 7.24
N GLU A 809 5.72 30.39 7.86
CA GLU A 809 6.47 29.83 8.98
C GLU A 809 7.89 29.38 8.56
N ASN A 810 8.06 29.08 7.27
CA ASN A 810 9.33 28.63 6.70
C ASN A 810 10.17 29.79 6.13
N LEU A 811 9.68 31.03 6.22
CA LEU A 811 10.36 32.25 5.73
C LEU A 811 10.96 33.05 6.90
N LEU A 812 12.26 32.89 7.12
CA LEU A 812 12.96 33.40 8.29
C LEU A 812 13.91 34.55 7.94
N LEU A 813 14.07 35.52 8.85
CA LEU A 813 14.96 36.66 8.69
C LEU A 813 16.25 36.48 9.50
N THR A 814 17.39 36.84 8.91
CA THR A 814 18.71 36.65 9.56
C THR A 814 18.87 37.47 10.84
N ASN A 815 18.27 38.66 10.91
CA ASN A 815 18.36 39.58 12.05
C ASN A 815 17.17 40.56 12.04
N GLN A 816 17.11 41.45 13.02
CA GLN A 816 16.00 42.41 13.18
C GLN A 816 16.14 43.68 12.31
N SER A 817 17.24 43.85 11.58
CA SER A 817 17.47 45.04 10.74
C SER A 817 16.49 45.11 9.56
N ASN A 818 16.27 46.30 9.00
CA ASN A 818 15.40 46.48 7.84
C ASN A 818 15.98 45.90 6.55
N ASP A 819 17.30 45.68 6.50
CA ASP A 819 18.00 45.03 5.37
C ASP A 819 18.31 43.55 5.65
N ALA A 820 17.58 42.93 6.59
CA ALA A 820 17.74 41.51 6.90
C ALA A 820 17.48 40.63 5.67
N ILE A 821 18.33 39.63 5.48
CA ILE A 821 18.20 38.66 4.39
C ILE A 821 17.12 37.65 4.79
N LEU A 822 16.17 37.41 3.88
CA LEU A 822 15.20 36.34 4.00
C LEU A 822 15.85 35.02 3.56
N LYS A 823 15.67 33.97 4.38
CA LYS A 823 16.08 32.62 4.04
C LYS A 823 14.93 31.63 4.21
N LEU A 824 14.86 30.70 3.26
CA LEU A 824 13.95 29.57 3.28
C LEU A 824 14.51 28.45 4.16
N GLY A 825 13.71 27.97 5.09
CA GLY A 825 14.01 26.84 5.97
C GLY A 825 13.03 25.68 5.81
N ASP A 826 13.31 24.60 6.55
CA ASP A 826 12.50 23.37 6.67
C ASP A 826 12.28 22.54 5.39
N PHE A 827 13.15 21.57 5.16
CA PHE A 827 13.14 20.69 3.99
C PHE A 827 12.37 19.38 4.20
N GLY A 828 11.56 19.27 5.27
CA GLY A 828 10.87 18.02 5.63
C GLY A 828 9.90 17.50 4.57
N PHE A 829 9.51 18.34 3.60
CA PHE A 829 8.68 17.96 2.45
C PHE A 829 9.40 18.04 1.10
N ALA A 830 10.69 18.38 1.06
CA ALA A 830 11.43 18.52 -0.18
C ALA A 830 11.62 17.17 -0.92
N LYS A 831 11.72 17.20 -2.25
CA LYS A 831 11.93 15.99 -3.09
C LYS A 831 12.69 16.30 -4.38
N GLU A 832 13.46 15.34 -4.89
CA GLU A 832 14.11 15.38 -6.22
C GLU A 832 13.14 14.94 -7.33
N GLY A 833 13.19 15.62 -8.49
CA GLY A 833 12.25 15.42 -9.60
C GLY A 833 12.45 14.15 -10.43
N HIS A 834 13.62 13.51 -10.39
CA HIS A 834 13.97 12.44 -11.33
C HIS A 834 13.92 10.98 -10.82
N ASN A 835 13.66 10.68 -9.54
CA ASN A 835 13.94 9.33 -9.01
C ASN A 835 12.86 8.61 -8.19
N GLU A 836 11.57 8.92 -8.33
CA GLU A 836 10.50 8.01 -7.84
C GLU A 836 9.20 8.13 -8.63
N PRO A 837 8.52 7.01 -8.98
CA PRO A 837 7.24 7.02 -9.69
C PRO A 837 6.02 7.26 -8.77
N LEU A 838 6.20 7.57 -7.48
CA LEU A 838 5.09 7.83 -6.58
C LEU A 838 4.54 9.25 -6.81
N PRO A 839 3.31 9.40 -7.35
CA PRO A 839 2.63 10.69 -7.38
C PRO A 839 2.42 11.22 -5.96
N LEU A 840 2.29 12.54 -5.81
CA LEU A 840 1.76 13.19 -4.62
C LEU A 840 0.30 12.78 -4.42
N THR A 841 0.07 11.62 -3.83
CA THR A 841 -1.22 11.29 -3.22
C THR A 841 -1.15 11.78 -1.79
N SER A 842 -1.54 13.04 -1.54
CA SER A 842 -2.26 13.52 -0.34
C SER A 842 -2.10 15.05 -0.13
N PRO A 843 -3.14 15.81 0.31
CA PRO A 843 -3.07 17.25 0.55
C PRO A 843 -2.48 17.51 1.95
N LEU A 844 -1.18 17.81 2.07
CA LEU A 844 -0.50 18.07 3.37
C LEU A 844 -0.21 19.56 3.58
N PHE A 845 -0.90 20.38 2.81
CA PHE A 845 -0.61 21.78 2.69
C PHE A 845 -1.47 22.54 3.69
N THR A 846 -0.91 23.59 4.29
CA THR A 846 -1.70 24.61 4.95
C THR A 846 -2.77 25.07 3.95
N PRO A 847 -4.07 24.96 4.28
CA PRO A 847 -5.16 24.89 3.30
C PRO A 847 -5.30 26.10 2.36
N TYR A 848 -4.67 27.22 2.71
CA TYR A 848 -4.65 28.45 1.93
C TYR A 848 -3.64 28.44 0.76
N TYR A 849 -2.61 27.58 0.79
CA TYR A 849 -1.46 27.65 -0.13
C TYR A 849 -1.40 26.50 -1.15
N VAL A 850 -2.46 25.69 -1.22
CA VAL A 850 -2.52 24.45 -2.03
C VAL A 850 -2.85 24.75 -3.49
N ALA A 851 -2.03 24.26 -4.42
CA ALA A 851 -2.32 24.33 -5.84
C ALA A 851 -3.49 23.39 -6.23
N PRO A 852 -4.30 23.71 -7.26
CA PRO A 852 -5.45 22.91 -7.65
C PRO A 852 -5.08 21.47 -8.04
N GLU A 853 -3.95 21.26 -8.73
CA GLU A 853 -3.52 19.95 -9.24
C GLU A 853 -3.05 18.98 -8.16
N ILE A 854 -2.70 19.47 -6.97
CA ILE A 854 -2.48 18.63 -5.79
C ILE A 854 -3.77 17.89 -5.40
N LEU A 855 -4.94 18.47 -5.70
CA LEU A 855 -6.24 17.84 -5.49
C LEU A 855 -6.56 16.77 -6.57
N TYR A 856 -5.74 16.67 -7.63
CA TYR A 856 -5.99 15.85 -8.82
C TYR A 856 -4.84 14.88 -9.20
N HIS A 857 -3.89 14.63 -8.30
CA HIS A 857 -2.87 13.56 -8.44
C HIS A 857 -2.00 13.64 -9.71
N ASN A 858 -1.35 14.78 -9.97
CA ASN A 858 -0.43 14.94 -11.12
C ASN A 858 1.01 15.36 -10.74
N ARG A 859 1.96 15.04 -11.64
CA ARG A 859 3.43 15.13 -11.50
C ARG A 859 4.03 16.57 -11.55
N TYR A 860 3.38 17.58 -10.98
CA TYR A 860 3.76 18.99 -11.14
C TYR A 860 4.36 19.65 -9.88
N ASP A 861 5.29 18.97 -9.20
CA ASP A 861 5.87 19.41 -7.90
C ASP A 861 6.48 20.84 -7.95
N LYS A 862 7.16 21.22 -9.05
CA LYS A 862 7.72 22.58 -9.22
C LYS A 862 6.64 23.65 -9.44
N ALA A 863 5.55 23.31 -10.13
CA ALA A 863 4.44 24.25 -10.35
C ALA A 863 3.68 24.54 -9.04
N CYS A 864 3.69 23.58 -8.09
CA CYS A 864 3.11 23.77 -6.76
C CYS A 864 3.82 24.88 -5.99
N ASP A 865 5.16 24.91 -6.02
CA ASP A 865 5.94 25.99 -5.40
C ASP A 865 5.56 27.37 -5.98
N ILE A 866 5.30 27.45 -7.30
CA ILE A 866 4.86 28.69 -7.95
C ILE A 866 3.52 29.18 -7.41
N TRP A 867 2.56 28.27 -7.23
CA TRP A 867 1.26 28.60 -6.67
C TRP A 867 1.38 29.13 -5.24
N SER A 868 2.13 28.43 -4.38
CA SER A 868 2.32 28.84 -2.98
C SER A 868 2.99 30.21 -2.87
N MET A 869 3.96 30.53 -3.76
CA MET A 869 4.52 31.88 -3.84
C MET A 869 3.49 32.94 -4.26
N GLY A 870 2.53 32.60 -5.13
CA GLY A 870 1.46 33.50 -5.55
C GLY A 870 0.53 33.86 -4.38
N VAL A 871 0.24 32.87 -3.53
CA VAL A 871 -0.52 33.07 -2.29
C VAL A 871 0.27 33.94 -1.30
N ILE A 872 1.56 33.66 -1.10
CA ILE A 872 2.44 34.48 -0.24
C ILE A 872 2.50 35.94 -0.75
N MET A 873 2.64 36.15 -2.06
CA MET A 873 2.64 37.48 -2.68
C MET A 873 1.33 38.23 -2.44
N TYR A 874 0.20 37.54 -2.56
CA TYR A 874 -1.11 38.12 -2.28
C TYR A 874 -1.20 38.59 -0.82
N ILE A 875 -0.83 37.74 0.14
CA ILE A 875 -0.87 38.08 1.58
C ILE A 875 0.12 39.20 1.90
N LEU A 876 1.31 39.21 1.32
CA LEU A 876 2.29 40.28 1.54
C LEU A 876 1.82 41.65 1.04
N LEU A 877 0.86 41.72 0.10
CA LEU A 877 0.37 42.99 -0.44
C LEU A 877 -0.89 43.50 0.25
N CYS A 878 -1.80 42.63 0.69
CA CYS A 878 -3.09 43.04 1.26
C CYS A 878 -3.36 42.53 2.68
N GLY A 879 -2.58 41.57 3.19
CA GLY A 879 -2.66 41.08 4.56
C GLY A 879 -3.68 39.97 4.83
N TYR A 880 -4.35 39.43 3.81
CA TYR A 880 -5.27 38.30 3.92
C TYR A 880 -5.08 37.30 2.77
N PRO A 881 -5.43 36.01 2.93
CA PRO A 881 -5.27 35.03 1.86
C PRO A 881 -6.32 35.21 0.75
N PRO A 882 -6.00 34.85 -0.52
CA PRO A 882 -6.91 34.98 -1.65
C PRO A 882 -8.14 34.05 -1.57
N PHE A 883 -8.06 32.99 -0.76
CA PHE A 883 -9.11 31.98 -0.61
C PHE A 883 -9.50 31.84 0.88
N PHE A 884 -10.46 32.64 1.36
CA PHE A 884 -10.99 32.57 2.74
C PHE A 884 -12.46 32.10 2.78
N SER A 885 -12.88 31.48 3.90
CA SER A 885 -14.27 31.15 4.21
C SER A 885 -14.70 31.78 5.53
N GLU A 886 -15.88 32.41 5.56
CA GLU A 886 -16.51 32.87 6.81
C GLU A 886 -16.58 31.70 7.82
N GLY A 887 -15.87 31.80 8.95
CA GLY A 887 -16.01 30.87 10.07
C GLY A 887 -14.77 30.08 10.53
N GLY A 888 -13.57 30.27 9.96
CA GLY A 888 -12.31 29.78 10.58
C GLY A 888 -12.22 28.26 10.81
N HIS A 889 -12.77 27.43 9.91
CA HIS A 889 -12.68 25.98 9.97
C HIS A 889 -11.90 25.40 8.78
N THR A 890 -11.30 24.22 8.96
CA THR A 890 -10.64 23.40 7.93
C THR A 890 -11.38 23.37 6.58
N ILE A 891 -10.63 23.35 5.47
CA ILE A 891 -11.08 23.45 4.06
C ILE A 891 -12.57 23.08 3.83
N SER A 892 -13.44 24.08 3.86
CA SER A 892 -14.86 23.91 3.50
C SER A 892 -15.01 23.54 2.02
N SER A 893 -16.07 22.81 1.66
CA SER A 893 -16.37 22.46 0.26
C SER A 893 -16.47 23.70 -0.65
N ARG A 894 -16.89 24.85 -0.10
CA ARG A 894 -16.92 26.15 -0.81
C ARG A 894 -15.50 26.67 -1.10
N MET A 895 -14.58 26.56 -0.16
CA MET A 895 -13.18 26.95 -0.35
C MET A 895 -12.47 26.05 -1.38
N LYS A 896 -12.73 24.73 -1.36
CA LYS A 896 -12.24 23.81 -2.41
C LYS A 896 -12.71 24.21 -3.79
N ASN A 897 -13.98 24.60 -3.92
CA ASN A 897 -14.52 25.03 -5.19
C ASN A 897 -13.86 26.32 -5.67
N LYS A 898 -13.65 27.31 -4.79
CA LYS A 898 -12.92 28.54 -5.15
C LYS A 898 -11.49 28.28 -5.64
N ILE A 899 -10.76 27.39 -4.98
CA ILE A 899 -9.41 26.98 -5.43
C ILE A 899 -9.49 26.28 -6.79
N LYS A 900 -10.45 25.37 -6.98
CA LYS A 900 -10.65 24.64 -8.25
C LYS A 900 -11.04 25.56 -9.41
N THR A 901 -11.81 26.60 -9.15
CA THR A 901 -12.24 27.56 -10.18
C THR A 901 -11.29 28.75 -10.32
N GLY A 902 -10.28 28.87 -9.45
CA GLY A 902 -9.43 30.06 -9.37
C GLY A 902 -10.21 31.34 -9.01
N ASP A 903 -11.29 31.20 -8.25
CA ASP A 903 -12.20 32.30 -7.91
C ASP A 903 -11.72 33.06 -6.66
N TYR A 904 -10.99 34.15 -6.91
CA TYR A 904 -10.57 35.14 -5.94
C TYR A 904 -10.71 36.56 -6.53
N GLN A 905 -10.76 37.58 -5.67
CA GLN A 905 -10.98 38.96 -6.07
C GLN A 905 -9.87 39.88 -5.54
N PHE A 906 -9.83 41.10 -6.05
CA PHE A 906 -8.99 42.19 -5.55
C PHE A 906 -9.88 43.31 -5.01
N PRO A 907 -10.42 43.21 -3.78
CA PRO A 907 -11.29 44.22 -3.18
C PRO A 907 -10.69 45.63 -3.22
N ASP A 908 -11.49 46.63 -3.62
CA ASP A 908 -11.02 48.01 -3.80
C ASP A 908 -10.49 48.65 -2.50
N ALA A 909 -10.95 48.19 -1.33
CA ALA A 909 -10.55 48.74 -0.03
C ALA A 909 -9.03 48.64 0.19
N GLU A 910 -8.43 47.48 -0.07
CA GLU A 910 -6.98 47.25 0.12
C GLU A 910 -6.18 47.29 -1.19
N TRP A 911 -6.81 46.99 -2.33
CA TRP A 911 -6.11 46.83 -3.61
C TRP A 911 -6.14 48.06 -4.52
N ARG A 912 -6.82 49.16 -4.14
CA ARG A 912 -6.90 50.38 -4.97
C ARG A 912 -5.53 51.01 -5.27
N ASN A 913 -4.61 50.93 -4.31
CA ASN A 913 -3.28 51.56 -4.41
C ASN A 913 -2.16 50.59 -4.82
N ILE A 914 -2.49 49.32 -5.10
CA ILE A 914 -1.54 48.30 -5.56
C ILE A 914 -1.51 48.28 -7.09
N SER A 915 -0.30 48.22 -7.66
CA SER A 915 -0.07 48.29 -9.12
C SER A 915 -0.83 47.22 -9.92
N SER A 916 -1.17 47.55 -11.17
CA SER A 916 -1.78 46.59 -12.11
C SER A 916 -0.83 45.43 -12.43
N GLU A 917 0.47 45.71 -12.41
CA GLU A 917 1.54 44.77 -12.72
C GLU A 917 1.67 43.72 -11.60
N ALA A 918 1.48 44.11 -10.32
CA ALA A 918 1.41 43.17 -9.20
C ALA A 918 0.23 42.21 -9.34
N LYS A 919 -0.97 42.76 -9.63
CA LYS A 919 -2.20 41.98 -9.82
C LYS A 919 -2.06 40.99 -10.98
N SER A 920 -1.47 41.44 -12.10
CA SER A 920 -1.19 40.60 -13.26
C SER A 920 -0.22 39.46 -12.94
N THR A 921 0.82 39.74 -12.15
CA THR A 921 1.80 38.72 -11.72
C THR A 921 1.14 37.65 -10.84
N ILE A 922 0.33 38.05 -9.87
CA ILE A 922 -0.48 37.13 -9.03
C ILE A 922 -1.39 36.25 -9.89
N GLN A 923 -2.10 36.84 -10.86
CA GLN A 923 -2.98 36.09 -11.77
C GLN A 923 -2.26 35.00 -12.55
N ARG A 924 -1.04 35.29 -13.01
CA ARG A 924 -0.21 34.32 -13.72
C ARG A 924 0.37 33.23 -12.81
N MET A 925 0.61 33.53 -11.53
CA MET A 925 1.07 32.56 -10.52
C MET A 925 -0.07 31.67 -10.01
N LEU A 926 -1.28 32.22 -9.86
CA LEU A 926 -2.50 31.51 -9.43
C LEU A 926 -3.32 30.99 -10.61
N THR A 927 -2.68 30.73 -11.76
CA THR A 927 -3.32 30.07 -12.89
C THR A 927 -3.58 28.60 -12.56
N VAL A 928 -4.83 28.16 -12.70
CA VAL A 928 -5.30 26.83 -12.29
C VAL A 928 -4.59 25.72 -13.05
N ASP A 929 -4.44 25.86 -14.37
CA ASP A 929 -3.71 24.89 -15.19
C ASP A 929 -2.19 25.02 -14.94
N PRO A 930 -1.51 23.98 -14.38
CA PRO A 930 -0.09 24.02 -14.09
C PRO A 930 0.79 24.16 -15.34
N VAL A 931 0.31 23.75 -16.53
CA VAL A 931 1.06 23.88 -17.79
C VAL A 931 1.06 25.32 -18.29
N GLN A 932 -0.03 26.05 -18.05
CA GLN A 932 -0.17 27.46 -18.43
C GLN A 932 0.32 28.42 -17.34
N ARG A 933 0.58 27.91 -16.13
CA ARG A 933 1.10 28.69 -15.00
C ARG A 933 2.49 29.22 -15.32
N ILE A 934 2.75 30.46 -14.91
CA ILE A 934 4.04 31.10 -15.12
C ILE A 934 5.19 30.27 -14.53
N THR A 935 6.32 30.21 -15.23
CA THR A 935 7.52 29.54 -14.72
C THR A 935 8.30 30.47 -13.77
N ILE A 936 9.20 29.90 -12.98
CA ILE A 936 10.08 30.68 -12.08
C ILE A 936 10.90 31.73 -12.83
N ASP A 937 11.40 31.40 -14.03
CA ASP A 937 12.13 32.35 -14.88
C ASP A 937 11.20 33.45 -15.41
N GLY A 938 9.95 33.11 -15.74
CA GLY A 938 8.93 34.08 -16.13
C GLY A 938 8.65 35.11 -15.02
N ILE A 939 8.65 34.69 -13.76
CA ILE A 939 8.47 35.58 -12.59
C ILE A 939 9.67 36.53 -12.46
N LEU A 940 10.91 36.01 -12.56
CA LEU A 940 12.13 36.81 -12.48
C LEU A 940 12.20 37.92 -13.54
N THR A 941 11.60 37.69 -14.71
CA THR A 941 11.53 38.67 -15.80
C THR A 941 10.31 39.60 -15.76
N SER A 942 9.46 39.51 -14.74
CA SER A 942 8.26 40.35 -14.66
C SER A 942 8.62 41.83 -14.46
N SER A 943 7.89 42.72 -15.14
CA SER A 943 8.04 44.17 -15.00
C SER A 943 7.88 44.63 -13.56
N TRP A 944 6.94 44.02 -12.82
CA TRP A 944 6.72 44.31 -11.40
C TRP A 944 7.97 44.09 -10.54
N LEU A 945 8.61 42.91 -10.64
CA LEU A 945 9.83 42.64 -9.88
C LEU A 945 11.02 43.45 -10.36
N THR A 946 11.22 43.57 -11.68
CA THR A 946 12.40 44.23 -12.24
C THR A 946 12.40 45.75 -12.05
N GLU A 947 11.24 46.41 -12.11
CA GLU A 947 11.13 47.87 -11.94
C GLU A 947 11.26 48.29 -10.47
N LEU A 948 10.59 47.59 -9.54
CA LEU A 948 10.57 47.94 -8.11
C LEU A 948 11.86 47.57 -7.37
N THR A 949 12.62 46.60 -7.88
CA THR A 949 13.91 46.20 -7.29
C THR A 949 15.12 46.89 -7.94
N SER A 950 14.90 47.73 -8.97
CA SER A 950 15.95 48.54 -9.59
C SER A 950 16.37 49.73 -8.70
N ASP A 951 17.66 50.10 -8.75
CA ASP A 951 18.21 51.25 -8.00
C ASP A 951 17.59 52.61 -8.40
N ARG A 952 16.82 52.67 -9.50
CA ARG A 952 16.22 53.90 -10.04
C ARG A 952 14.89 54.30 -9.37
N ALA A 953 14.26 53.43 -8.57
CA ALA A 953 12.90 53.62 -8.04
C ALA A 953 12.79 54.49 -6.76
N ILE A 954 13.71 55.43 -6.52
CA ILE A 954 13.86 56.16 -5.23
C ILE A 954 12.68 57.12 -4.90
N ASN A 955 11.78 57.44 -5.84
CA ASN A 955 10.73 58.44 -5.62
C ASN A 955 9.30 57.93 -5.90
N MET A 956 8.73 57.09 -5.04
CA MET A 956 7.26 56.93 -4.99
C MET A 956 6.74 56.92 -3.55
N ASN A 957 5.65 57.68 -3.37
CA ASN A 957 5.13 58.20 -2.11
C ASN A 957 4.69 57.12 -1.10
N ALA A 958 4.86 57.48 0.19
CA ALA A 958 4.39 56.73 1.33
C ALA A 958 2.86 56.52 1.29
N LEU A 959 2.43 55.27 1.44
CA LEU A 959 1.03 54.93 1.71
C LEU A 959 0.68 55.38 3.13
N GLN A 960 -0.37 56.20 3.25
CA GLN A 960 -0.98 56.58 4.53
C GLN A 960 -1.69 55.39 5.18
N ASP A 961 -1.76 55.48 6.50
CA ASP A 961 -1.73 54.42 7.50
C ASP A 961 -3.14 54.00 8.01
N VAL A 962 -3.15 52.87 8.74
CA VAL A 962 -4.01 52.51 9.90
C VAL A 962 -5.02 51.34 9.81
N GLU A 963 -5.66 50.95 8.70
CA GLU A 963 -6.68 49.85 8.74
C GLU A 963 -6.17 48.42 8.44
N THR A 964 -5.03 48.25 7.76
CA THR A 964 -4.49 46.92 7.37
C THR A 964 -3.86 46.14 8.54
N ARG A 965 -3.54 46.82 9.66
CA ARG A 965 -2.87 46.21 10.82
C ARG A 965 -3.75 45.21 11.59
N GLN A 966 -5.02 45.54 11.83
CA GLN A 966 -5.95 44.69 12.59
C GLN A 966 -6.44 43.47 11.79
N GLN A 967 -6.46 43.55 10.46
CA GLN A 967 -6.85 42.42 9.61
C GLN A 967 -5.69 41.43 9.41
N LEU A 968 -4.45 41.92 9.35
CA LEU A 968 -3.23 41.09 9.39
C LEU A 968 -3.15 40.30 10.71
N GLU A 969 -3.58 40.87 11.84
CA GLU A 969 -3.71 40.18 13.13
C GLU A 969 -4.70 39.00 13.04
N ALA A 970 -5.89 39.20 12.44
CA ALA A 970 -6.90 38.15 12.32
C ALA A 970 -6.52 37.03 11.33
N ALA A 971 -5.86 37.37 10.21
CA ALA A 971 -5.43 36.39 9.21
C ALA A 971 -4.23 35.55 9.68
N VAL A 972 -3.26 36.17 10.36
CA VAL A 972 -2.11 35.45 10.96
C VAL A 972 -2.54 34.65 12.18
N ALA A 973 -3.44 35.17 13.04
CA ALA A 973 -4.03 34.39 14.13
C ALA A 973 -4.85 33.20 13.61
N SER A 974 -5.70 33.38 12.60
CA SER A 974 -6.46 32.29 11.97
C SER A 974 -5.55 31.23 11.32
N ALA A 975 -4.40 31.60 10.77
CA ALA A 975 -3.45 30.67 10.17
C ALA A 975 -2.60 29.92 11.22
N THR A 976 -2.41 30.49 12.42
CA THR A 976 -1.57 29.93 13.49
C THR A 976 -2.36 29.24 14.62
N ASP A 977 -3.64 29.55 14.81
CA ASP A 977 -4.48 29.05 15.93
C ASP A 977 -5.04 27.62 15.69
N ASP A 978 -5.18 27.19 14.43
CA ASP A 978 -5.56 25.80 14.09
C ASP A 978 -4.43 24.78 14.41
N GLN A 979 -3.19 25.25 14.61
CA GLN A 979 -2.03 24.42 14.95
C GLN A 979 -1.82 24.29 16.48
N ARG A 980 -2.08 25.35 17.26
CA ARG A 980 -1.79 25.37 18.72
C ARG A 980 -2.68 24.45 19.56
N ARG A 981 -3.80 23.95 19.03
CA ARG A 981 -4.67 22.99 19.72
C ARG A 981 -4.20 21.52 19.63
N ILE A 982 -3.01 21.27 19.06
CA ILE A 982 -2.45 19.92 18.86
C ILE A 982 -1.25 19.63 19.78
N ASP A 983 -0.70 20.61 20.51
CA ASP A 983 0.70 20.58 20.97
C ASP A 983 0.98 20.41 22.48
N ASP A 984 0.10 19.79 23.27
CA ASP A 984 0.32 19.63 24.73
C ASP A 984 0.97 18.30 25.20
N ASP A 985 1.50 17.44 24.31
CA ASP A 985 1.97 16.08 24.69
C ASP A 985 3.45 15.75 24.39
N LEU A 986 4.38 16.71 24.42
CA LEU A 986 5.82 16.45 24.21
C LEU A 986 6.76 17.21 25.17
N ASP A 987 6.67 16.90 26.47
CA ASP A 987 7.70 17.30 27.44
C ASP A 987 8.91 16.33 27.43
N ILE A 988 9.97 16.74 26.72
CA ILE A 988 11.31 16.14 26.86
C ILE A 988 12.16 17.10 27.70
N GLU A 989 12.29 16.80 28.99
CA GLU A 989 13.26 17.47 29.88
C GLU A 989 14.70 17.14 29.44
N ILE A 990 15.42 18.17 28.99
CA ILE A 990 16.86 18.14 28.76
C ILE A 990 17.51 18.98 29.86
N SER A 991 17.87 18.38 31.00
CA SER A 991 18.83 19.01 31.91
C SER A 991 19.57 17.97 32.76
N GLY A 992 20.89 18.15 32.88
CA GLY A 992 21.73 17.33 33.75
C GLY A 992 21.48 17.59 35.24
N PRO A 993 22.05 16.76 36.14
CA PRO A 993 21.71 16.73 37.57
C PRO A 993 21.96 18.04 38.34
N GLU A 994 22.74 18.97 37.80
CA GLU A 994 23.05 20.25 38.44
C GLU A 994 21.97 21.33 38.24
N ALA A 995 21.27 21.34 37.10
CA ALA A 995 20.23 22.33 36.78
C ALA A 995 18.94 22.12 37.60
N SER A 996 18.62 20.87 37.94
CA SER A 996 17.47 20.52 38.80
C SER A 996 17.58 21.12 40.21
N ARG A 997 18.80 21.34 40.73
CA ARG A 997 19.00 21.99 42.05
C ARG A 997 18.74 23.49 42.03
N ILE A 998 19.01 24.16 40.91
CA ILE A 998 18.78 25.60 40.74
C ILE A 998 17.29 25.86 40.50
N ALA A 999 16.63 25.04 39.67
CA ALA A 999 15.18 25.11 39.43
C ALA A 999 14.36 24.88 40.71
N LYS A 1000 14.75 23.88 41.54
CA LYS A 1000 14.10 23.64 42.84
C LYS A 1000 14.28 24.78 43.85
N ARG A 1001 15.41 25.49 43.81
CA ARG A 1001 15.63 26.69 44.64
C ARG A 1001 14.83 27.90 44.16
N ALA A 1002 14.67 28.08 42.85
CA ALA A 1002 13.85 29.15 42.27
C ALA A 1002 12.35 28.93 42.51
N ALA A 1003 11.86 27.69 42.37
CA ALA A 1003 10.47 27.32 42.66
C ALA A 1003 10.11 27.54 44.15
N LYS A 1004 11.03 27.20 45.07
CA LYS A 1004 10.83 27.41 46.50
C LYS A 1004 10.81 28.90 46.89
N ARG A 1005 11.56 29.75 46.19
CA ARG A 1005 11.50 31.22 46.36
C ARG A 1005 10.21 31.83 45.82
N LYS A 1006 9.67 31.31 44.71
CA LYS A 1006 8.37 31.74 44.16
C LYS A 1006 7.19 31.32 45.05
N GLN A 1007 7.23 30.14 45.67
CA GLN A 1007 6.21 29.71 46.63
C GLN A 1007 6.25 30.54 47.92
N GLN A 1008 7.43 30.91 48.42
CA GLN A 1008 7.55 31.78 49.60
C GLN A 1008 6.97 33.18 49.34
N MET A 1009 7.22 33.76 48.16
CA MET A 1009 6.67 35.07 47.77
C MET A 1009 5.17 35.05 47.47
N ALA A 1010 4.58 33.91 47.13
CA ALA A 1010 3.14 33.77 46.94
C ALA A 1010 2.38 33.70 48.26
N VAL A 1011 2.97 33.07 49.28
CA VAL A 1011 2.39 32.99 50.64
C VAL A 1011 2.44 34.36 51.34
N ASP A 1012 3.53 35.12 51.17
CA ASP A 1012 3.66 36.45 51.76
C ASP A 1012 2.70 37.50 51.11
N ASN A 1013 2.17 37.22 49.91
CA ASN A 1013 1.24 38.11 49.21
C ASN A 1013 -0.26 37.81 49.52
N GLU A 1014 -0.58 36.64 50.10
CA GLU A 1014 -1.95 36.31 50.53
C GLU A 1014 -2.27 36.80 51.96
N GLU A 1015 -1.27 37.20 52.76
CA GLU A 1015 -1.47 37.80 54.10
C GLU A 1015 -1.63 39.33 54.09
N HIS A 1016 -1.65 39.99 52.92
CA HIS A 1016 -1.82 41.44 52.77
C HIS A 1016 -2.96 41.89 51.83
N GLN A 1017 -3.88 40.99 51.47
CA GLN A 1017 -5.23 41.32 51.00
C GLN A 1017 -6.26 40.93 52.06
#